data_AF-A0A1Q7W6Q5-F1
#
_entry.id   AF-A0A1Q7W6Q5-F1
#
_cell.length_a   1.000
_cell.length_b   1.000
_cell.length_c   1.000
_cell.angle_alpha   90.00
_cell.angle_beta   90.00
_cell.angle_gamma   90.00
#
_symmetry.space_group_name_H-M   'P 1'
#
loop_
_entity.id
_entity.type
_entity.pdbx_description
1 polymer ?
#
loop_
_entity_poly.entity_id
_entity_poly.type
_entity_poly.pdbx_seq_one_letter_code
_entity_poly.pdbx_strand_id
1 'polypeptide(L)'
;MSCLAAVLPLCLTASTTAVAGRPGGRQDTPVVDPGYLYSQLYAMSKAFSYRISGADGDPRNAADPFNVPPTVNGWQELVAYWKGQLTNQRVNTQLAAFATAMDHYFRRTGGYRFDSDDVEVTIPGASCAGQRVLLAAHPDETPVPNDIVGLIDSGTTSGTTGFGAARRHITDSNLGNEGAYDGLSGVALTLAEYHALLAWYQANGTYPKRTLKVTLLDASRGKTPTGLFTREGSAYYASHLIPAGPQGRYVLFANMDSLGLNYPAYHLGTEFYWNNVTGGGVPPWFTFIRAAPAAPNPAYPDTGAGSPGANIAANAAAIAQARTDLRAAIAAGFSQQGTKYGFTMPLENPLRYNQPGQAPNPYSGVVPTKPAYLAADLDRFSPVRDDTDALEDEQAFFNRGIPGFTVSGVKNSNIDENPYPASVSDAIKSTPIIGYAGNQSTFQLGNNTPQPGMTTVAVAAAPGDTTVKVADVANLAPGQPIFVGTGADTEYGQISAVGTAGAGGTGVTLTAPLARAHPGGVPFTVNENQPVGYLSDSIEHLNYFAAGAPHGRQPQQPTEGLKRALELPAQWTSLLLSGDGYLGTVAHPGKPVAYFETTPARPDATLTVTFDAGFSRDAKGRTDGLKYYWDFGDGTHAVGARVTHTYTAARYADVKLAVGRGRDWGLYRQAVAVDSPTGAAPRTNPCGTFDPDESARLISAAQKGTDR
;
A
#
# COMPACT_ATOMS: atom_id res chain seq x y z
N MET A 1 19.60 -65.02 -17.40
CA MET A 1 18.50 -65.11 -16.42
C MET A 1 18.02 -63.70 -16.16
N SER A 2 16.80 -63.42 -16.59
CA SER A 2 16.11 -62.13 -16.50
C SER A 2 15.73 -61.81 -15.06
N CYS A 3 15.84 -60.54 -14.66
CA CYS A 3 15.05 -60.01 -13.55
C CYS A 3 14.39 -58.71 -14.00
N LEU A 4 13.08 -58.79 -14.19
CA LEU A 4 12.16 -57.67 -14.43
C LEU A 4 12.13 -56.79 -13.18
N ALA A 5 12.41 -55.49 -13.33
CA ALA A 5 11.96 -54.48 -12.39
C ALA A 5 10.69 -53.84 -12.97
N ALA A 6 9.54 -54.13 -12.36
CA ALA A 6 8.28 -53.47 -12.66
C ALA A 6 8.30 -52.05 -12.06
N VAL A 7 8.24 -51.03 -12.91
CA VAL A 7 7.99 -49.65 -12.51
C VAL A 7 6.50 -49.39 -12.74
N LEU A 8 5.74 -49.20 -11.65
CA LEU A 8 4.40 -48.62 -11.72
C LEU A 8 4.53 -47.14 -12.13
N PRO A 9 3.73 -46.63 -13.08
CA PRO A 9 3.68 -45.21 -13.36
C PRO A 9 2.89 -44.51 -12.24
N LEU A 10 3.57 -43.71 -11.44
CA LEU A 10 2.94 -42.74 -10.57
C LEU A 10 2.34 -41.65 -11.46
N CYS A 11 1.03 -41.69 -11.71
CA CYS A 11 0.28 -40.59 -12.31
C CYS A 11 0.25 -39.41 -11.33
N LEU A 12 1.33 -38.64 -11.30
CA LEU A 12 1.30 -37.25 -10.85
C LEU A 12 0.65 -36.44 -11.97
N THR A 13 -0.64 -36.16 -11.83
CA THR A 13 -1.26 -35.05 -12.57
C THR A 13 -0.65 -33.77 -12.02
N ALA A 14 0.42 -33.31 -12.68
CA ALA A 14 0.88 -31.95 -12.52
C ALA A 14 -0.25 -31.03 -12.98
N SER A 15 -0.94 -30.40 -12.03
CA SER A 15 -1.69 -29.19 -12.32
C SER A 15 -0.68 -28.17 -12.82
N THR A 16 -0.62 -28.01 -14.13
CA THR A 16 0.10 -26.92 -14.79
C THR A 16 -0.57 -25.63 -14.36
N THR A 17 -0.12 -25.03 -13.26
CA THR A 17 -0.25 -23.59 -13.12
C THR A 17 0.44 -22.99 -14.34
N ALA A 18 -0.32 -22.20 -15.10
CA ALA A 18 0.24 -21.45 -16.20
C ALA A 18 1.40 -20.63 -15.63
N VAL A 19 2.61 -20.97 -16.06
CA VAL A 19 3.72 -20.01 -16.06
C VAL A 19 3.17 -18.81 -16.81
N ALA A 20 2.97 -17.69 -16.11
CA ALA A 20 2.64 -16.41 -16.74
C ALA A 20 3.69 -16.18 -17.84
N GLY A 21 3.27 -16.33 -19.09
CA GLY A 21 4.12 -16.06 -20.23
C GLY A 21 4.62 -14.63 -20.12
N ARG A 22 5.88 -14.39 -20.49
CA ARG A 22 6.38 -13.03 -20.79
C ARG A 22 5.28 -12.29 -21.57
N PRO A 23 4.86 -11.07 -21.17
CA PRO A 23 4.05 -10.25 -22.06
C PRO A 23 4.94 -9.91 -23.26
N GLY A 24 4.82 -10.72 -24.32
CA GLY A 24 5.53 -10.54 -25.57
C GLY A 24 4.80 -9.49 -26.39
N GLY A 25 5.03 -8.23 -26.09
CA GLY A 25 4.47 -7.10 -26.84
C GLY A 25 4.90 -5.77 -26.25
N ARG A 26 5.11 -4.78 -27.12
CA ARG A 26 5.28 -3.38 -26.73
C ARG A 26 4.01 -2.92 -25.98
N GLN A 27 4.17 -2.19 -24.88
CA GLN A 27 3.04 -1.64 -24.11
C GLN A 27 2.95 -0.13 -24.33
N ASP A 28 1.80 0.38 -24.77
CA ASP A 28 1.64 1.83 -25.00
C ASP A 28 1.65 2.62 -23.69
N THR A 29 1.04 2.07 -22.64
CA THR A 29 1.03 2.64 -21.28
C THR A 29 1.27 1.56 -20.22
N PRO A 30 1.60 1.92 -18.97
CA PRO A 30 1.58 0.97 -17.87
C PRO A 30 0.22 0.32 -17.68
N VAL A 31 0.21 -0.94 -17.25
CA VAL A 31 -1.00 -1.72 -16.96
C VAL A 31 -0.83 -2.39 -15.61
N VAL A 32 -1.73 -2.10 -14.68
CA VAL A 32 -1.76 -2.71 -13.36
C VAL A 32 -2.29 -4.14 -13.46
N ASP A 33 -1.61 -5.05 -12.77
CA ASP A 33 -2.08 -6.41 -12.55
C ASP A 33 -2.92 -6.48 -11.26
N PRO A 34 -4.26 -6.56 -11.35
CA PRO A 34 -5.11 -6.63 -10.16
C PRO A 34 -4.91 -7.93 -9.35
N GLY A 35 -4.43 -9.00 -9.99
CA GLY A 35 -4.09 -10.25 -9.30
C GLY A 35 -2.85 -10.09 -8.43
N TYR A 36 -1.79 -9.47 -8.96
CA TYR A 36 -0.61 -9.11 -8.18
C TYR A 36 -0.97 -8.18 -7.02
N LEU A 37 -1.67 -7.07 -7.31
CA LEU A 37 -2.08 -6.08 -6.31
C LEU A 37 -2.82 -6.76 -5.14
N TYR A 38 -3.87 -7.52 -5.45
CA TYR A 38 -4.64 -8.20 -4.42
C TYR A 38 -3.83 -9.23 -3.66
N SER A 39 -2.97 -10.00 -4.35
CA SER A 39 -2.13 -11.00 -3.69
C SER A 39 -1.16 -10.39 -2.69
N GLN A 40 -0.63 -9.19 -2.99
CA GLN A 40 0.24 -8.44 -2.07
C GLN A 40 -0.54 -7.98 -0.84
N LEU A 41 -1.72 -7.38 -1.06
CA LEU A 41 -2.60 -6.97 0.03
C LEU A 41 -2.91 -8.15 0.96
N TYR A 42 -3.37 -9.26 0.38
CA TYR A 42 -3.66 -10.48 1.15
C TYR A 42 -2.46 -11.00 1.94
N ALA A 43 -1.31 -11.14 1.26
CA ALA A 43 -0.11 -11.67 1.86
C ALA A 43 0.33 -10.79 3.04
N MET A 44 0.34 -9.47 2.86
CA MET A 44 0.75 -8.56 3.92
C MET A 44 -0.22 -8.56 5.09
N SER A 45 -1.52 -8.46 4.83
CA SER A 45 -2.52 -8.39 5.90
C SER A 45 -2.61 -9.68 6.70
N LYS A 46 -2.32 -10.82 6.08
CA LYS A 46 -2.26 -12.12 6.76
C LYS A 46 -0.96 -12.34 7.53
N ALA A 47 0.16 -11.89 6.97
CA ALA A 47 1.48 -12.24 7.48
C ALA A 47 2.03 -11.26 8.52
N PHE A 48 1.65 -9.97 8.48
CA PHE A 48 2.22 -8.90 9.31
C PHE A 48 1.12 -8.22 10.13
N SER A 49 0.84 -8.79 11.30
CA SER A 49 -0.35 -8.43 12.09
C SER A 49 -0.09 -7.39 13.18
N TYR A 50 1.17 -7.11 13.52
CA TYR A 50 1.53 -6.16 14.58
C TYR A 50 2.38 -5.01 14.02
N ARG A 51 1.73 -3.97 13.49
CA ARG A 51 2.42 -2.90 12.74
C ARG A 51 2.48 -1.57 13.47
N ILE A 52 2.56 -1.60 14.80
CA ILE A 52 2.69 -0.38 15.59
C ILE A 52 4.12 0.13 15.45
N SER A 53 4.26 1.34 14.90
CA SER A 53 5.54 2.00 14.73
C SER A 53 6.32 2.12 16.07
N GLY A 54 7.56 1.64 16.06
CA GLY A 54 8.46 1.66 17.22
C GLY A 54 8.12 0.68 18.35
N ALA A 55 7.28 -0.33 18.10
CA ALA A 55 6.83 -1.33 19.10
C ALA A 55 7.34 -2.76 18.85
N ASP A 56 8.01 -3.01 17.72
CA ASP A 56 8.46 -4.33 17.28
C ASP A 56 10.00 -4.40 17.29
N GLY A 57 10.64 -4.20 18.45
CA GLY A 57 12.10 -4.23 18.62
C GLY A 57 12.90 -3.14 17.88
N ASP A 58 14.23 -3.11 18.06
CA ASP A 58 15.11 -2.15 17.34
C ASP A 58 15.20 -2.55 15.85
N PRO A 59 14.76 -1.71 14.91
CA PRO A 59 14.78 -2.04 13.48
C PRO A 59 16.16 -2.33 12.89
N ARG A 60 17.22 -1.99 13.63
CA ARG A 60 18.60 -2.26 13.24
C ARG A 60 19.08 -3.65 13.67
N ASN A 61 18.30 -4.35 14.49
CA ASN A 61 18.66 -5.61 15.09
C ASN A 61 17.51 -6.62 14.98
N ALA A 62 17.51 -7.41 13.91
CA ALA A 62 16.54 -8.50 13.72
C ALA A 62 16.57 -9.60 14.80
N ALA A 63 17.57 -9.60 15.68
CA ALA A 63 17.68 -10.51 16.82
C ALA A 63 17.36 -9.82 18.16
N ASP A 64 16.76 -8.63 18.14
CA ASP A 64 16.36 -7.92 19.35
C ASP A 64 15.34 -8.76 20.15
N PRO A 65 15.51 -8.91 21.48
CA PRO A 65 14.62 -9.72 22.30
C PRO A 65 13.17 -9.20 22.35
N PHE A 66 12.93 -7.96 21.90
CA PHE A 66 11.59 -7.38 21.78
C PHE A 66 11.00 -7.48 20.37
N ASN A 67 11.70 -8.05 19.38
CA ASN A 67 11.09 -8.39 18.09
C ASN A 67 9.97 -9.41 18.30
N VAL A 68 8.86 -9.24 17.59
CA VAL A 68 7.76 -10.19 17.68
C VAL A 68 8.17 -11.56 17.10
N PRO A 69 7.61 -12.68 17.61
CA PRO A 69 7.94 -13.99 17.09
C PRO A 69 7.59 -14.14 15.59
N PRO A 70 8.34 -14.96 14.83
CA PRO A 70 8.08 -15.20 13.40
C PRO A 70 6.68 -15.76 13.07
N THR A 71 5.95 -16.24 14.07
CA THR A 71 4.55 -16.70 13.93
C THR A 71 3.53 -15.56 13.92
N VAL A 72 3.94 -14.35 14.29
CA VAL A 72 3.13 -13.13 14.30
C VAL A 72 3.56 -12.20 13.17
N ASN A 73 4.89 -12.01 13.03
CA ASN A 73 5.59 -10.98 12.25
C ASN A 73 5.01 -9.57 12.43
N GLY A 74 5.88 -8.60 12.59
CA GLY A 74 5.52 -7.24 12.90
C GLY A 74 5.90 -6.26 11.81
N TRP A 75 6.00 -5.02 12.23
CA TRP A 75 6.38 -3.89 11.38
C TRP A 75 7.77 -4.10 10.74
N GLN A 76 8.76 -4.65 11.46
CA GLN A 76 10.10 -4.86 10.90
C GLN A 76 10.09 -5.86 9.74
N GLU A 77 9.42 -6.99 9.92
CA GLU A 77 9.33 -8.01 8.88
C GLU A 77 8.52 -7.53 7.67
N LEU A 78 7.50 -6.68 7.87
CA LEU A 78 6.80 -6.03 6.78
C LEU A 78 7.74 -5.14 5.96
N VAL A 79 8.53 -4.29 6.62
CA VAL A 79 9.52 -3.42 5.96
C VAL A 79 10.53 -4.27 5.17
N ALA A 80 11.01 -5.37 5.74
CA ALA A 80 11.89 -6.31 5.06
C ALA A 80 11.21 -6.98 3.84
N TYR A 81 9.96 -7.42 4.00
CA TYR A 81 9.15 -8.00 2.92
C TYR A 81 8.97 -6.99 1.77
N TRP A 82 8.58 -5.75 2.09
CA TRP A 82 8.33 -4.69 1.14
C TRP A 82 9.61 -4.30 0.36
N LYS A 83 10.74 -4.10 1.05
CA LYS A 83 12.06 -3.92 0.40
C LYS A 83 12.38 -5.08 -0.54
N GLY A 84 12.11 -6.31 -0.09
CA GLY A 84 12.30 -7.52 -0.87
C GLY A 84 11.44 -7.56 -2.13
N GLN A 85 10.16 -7.16 -2.08
CA GLN A 85 9.31 -7.09 -3.26
C GLN A 85 9.89 -6.11 -4.28
N LEU A 86 10.19 -4.87 -3.87
CA LEU A 86 10.64 -3.81 -4.78
C LEU A 86 12.00 -4.08 -5.43
N THR A 87 12.93 -4.73 -4.71
CA THR A 87 14.30 -4.97 -5.21
C THR A 87 14.46 -6.31 -5.94
N ASN A 88 13.46 -7.20 -5.91
CA ASN A 88 13.56 -8.53 -6.51
C ASN A 88 13.27 -8.51 -8.02
N GLN A 89 14.29 -8.88 -8.81
CA GLN A 89 14.18 -8.91 -10.27
C GLN A 89 13.20 -9.94 -10.84
N ARG A 90 12.85 -10.96 -10.05
CA ARG A 90 11.83 -11.95 -10.44
C ARG A 90 10.42 -11.40 -10.24
N VAL A 91 10.25 -10.44 -9.33
CA VAL A 91 8.98 -9.77 -9.06
C VAL A 91 8.80 -8.56 -9.96
N ASN A 92 9.80 -7.67 -10.04
CA ASN A 92 9.67 -6.33 -10.65
C ASN A 92 10.47 -6.11 -11.93
N THR A 93 10.90 -7.17 -12.61
CA THR A 93 11.74 -7.17 -13.83
C THR A 93 13.24 -6.91 -13.61
N GLN A 94 14.06 -6.97 -14.67
CA GLN A 94 15.51 -6.71 -14.55
C GLN A 94 15.81 -5.27 -14.11
N LEU A 95 14.88 -4.34 -14.31
CA LEU A 95 15.03 -2.96 -13.86
C LEU A 95 15.07 -2.83 -12.33
N ALA A 96 14.56 -3.80 -11.57
CA ALA A 96 14.70 -3.84 -10.12
C ALA A 96 16.17 -3.92 -9.67
N ALA A 97 17.10 -4.34 -10.55
CA ALA A 97 18.54 -4.28 -10.28
C ALA A 97 19.04 -2.84 -10.06
N PHE A 98 18.32 -1.84 -10.58
CA PHE A 98 18.65 -0.44 -10.40
C PHE A 98 18.13 0.15 -9.07
N ALA A 99 17.30 -0.61 -8.35
CA ALA A 99 16.75 -0.16 -7.08
C ALA A 99 17.82 -0.16 -5.98
N THR A 100 17.76 0.85 -5.11
CA THR A 100 18.52 0.93 -3.86
C THR A 100 17.56 1.18 -2.73
N ALA A 101 17.54 0.29 -1.73
CA ALA A 101 16.78 0.51 -0.51
C ALA A 101 17.64 1.25 0.53
N MET A 102 17.06 2.21 1.22
CA MET A 102 17.67 2.93 2.34
C MET A 102 16.69 3.07 3.49
N ASP A 103 17.21 2.89 4.70
CA ASP A 103 16.48 3.05 5.94
C ASP A 103 16.79 4.44 6.52
N HIS A 104 15.76 5.14 6.99
CA HIS A 104 15.82 6.48 7.54
C HIS A 104 15.18 6.53 8.93
N TYR A 105 15.94 6.00 9.88
CA TYR A 105 15.45 5.88 11.25
C TYR A 105 15.27 7.23 11.95
N PHE A 106 14.18 7.36 12.71
CA PHE A 106 13.91 8.54 13.52
C PHE A 106 13.27 8.20 14.87
N ARG A 107 13.52 9.07 15.84
CA ARG A 107 12.99 8.93 17.19
C ARG A 107 11.62 9.59 17.28
N ARG A 108 10.59 8.80 17.63
CA ARG A 108 9.23 9.31 17.87
C ARG A 108 9.14 10.19 19.11
N THR A 109 8.20 11.12 19.11
CA THR A 109 7.81 11.84 20.32
C THR A 109 6.89 10.96 21.18
N GLY A 110 6.87 11.17 22.51
CA GLY A 110 5.98 10.39 23.40
C GLY A 110 6.59 9.14 24.05
N GLY A 111 7.90 8.91 23.92
CA GLY A 111 8.61 7.92 24.75
C GLY A 111 8.51 6.47 24.29
N TYR A 112 8.20 6.21 23.03
CA TYR A 112 8.27 4.87 22.41
C TYR A 112 9.63 4.22 22.65
N ARG A 113 9.71 2.89 22.77
CA ARG A 113 10.97 2.21 23.09
C ARG A 113 11.95 2.26 21.92
N PHE A 114 11.49 2.00 20.71
CA PHE A 114 12.34 1.90 19.52
C PHE A 114 12.13 3.03 18.53
N ASP A 115 13.07 3.17 17.59
CA ASP A 115 12.96 4.13 16.51
C ASP A 115 12.00 3.62 15.43
N SER A 116 11.39 4.58 14.74
CA SER A 116 10.62 4.41 13.51
C SER A 116 11.55 4.43 12.30
N ASP A 117 11.05 4.05 11.13
CA ASP A 117 11.82 4.03 9.88
C ASP A 117 10.99 4.49 8.68
N ASP A 118 11.35 5.62 8.10
CA ASP A 118 10.85 6.03 6.79
C ASP A 118 11.68 5.35 5.69
N VAL A 119 11.44 4.06 5.48
CA VAL A 119 12.19 3.27 4.49
C VAL A 119 11.87 3.72 3.06
N GLU A 120 12.90 3.83 2.22
CA GLU A 120 12.79 4.30 0.85
C GLU A 120 13.48 3.35 -0.15
N VAL A 121 12.88 3.16 -1.32
CA VAL A 121 13.50 2.52 -2.49
C VAL A 121 13.61 3.52 -3.64
N THR A 122 14.84 3.76 -4.09
CA THR A 122 15.16 4.68 -5.19
C THR A 122 15.56 3.92 -6.46
N ILE A 123 14.94 4.29 -7.59
CA ILE A 123 15.49 4.07 -8.95
C ILE A 123 15.93 5.42 -9.52
N PRO A 124 17.23 5.64 -9.72
CA PRO A 124 17.72 6.89 -10.31
C PRO A 124 17.23 7.06 -11.74
N GLY A 125 16.82 8.28 -12.11
CA GLY A 125 16.48 8.63 -13.49
C GLY A 125 17.72 8.67 -14.40
N ALA A 126 17.56 8.39 -15.69
CA ALA A 126 18.71 8.32 -16.60
C ALA A 126 19.17 9.68 -17.16
N SER A 127 18.25 10.63 -17.38
CA SER A 127 18.56 11.91 -18.06
C SER A 127 18.12 13.15 -17.30
N CYS A 128 17.34 13.00 -16.24
CA CYS A 128 16.86 14.08 -15.39
C CYS A 128 16.77 13.63 -13.93
N ALA A 129 17.82 12.97 -13.44
CA ALA A 129 17.85 12.34 -12.11
C ALA A 129 17.65 13.32 -10.94
N GLY A 130 17.94 14.61 -11.16
CA GLY A 130 17.77 15.67 -10.16
C GLY A 130 16.31 16.09 -9.92
N GLN A 131 15.38 15.66 -10.78
CA GLN A 131 13.95 15.79 -10.55
C GLN A 131 13.39 14.45 -10.07
N ARG A 132 12.52 14.50 -9.05
CA ARG A 132 12.07 13.31 -8.32
C ARG A 132 10.56 13.21 -8.31
N VAL A 133 10.07 11.99 -8.39
CA VAL A 133 8.68 11.63 -8.10
C VAL A 133 8.71 10.79 -6.83
N LEU A 134 7.91 11.17 -5.84
CA LEU A 134 7.72 10.39 -4.62
C LEU A 134 6.38 9.70 -4.67
N LEU A 135 6.42 8.37 -4.62
CA LEU A 135 5.27 7.52 -4.36
C LEU A 135 5.34 7.04 -2.92
N ALA A 136 4.30 7.28 -2.13
CA ALA A 136 4.31 7.03 -0.70
C ALA A 136 3.08 6.24 -0.26
N ALA A 137 3.21 5.55 0.87
CA ALA A 137 2.12 4.99 1.66
C ALA A 137 2.56 4.94 3.12
N HIS A 138 1.64 4.82 4.07
CA HIS A 138 2.02 4.53 5.46
C HIS A 138 1.83 3.03 5.78
N PRO A 139 2.75 2.39 6.52
CA PRO A 139 2.63 0.98 6.87
C PRO A 139 2.15 0.76 8.30
N ASP A 140 2.11 1.80 9.14
CA ASP A 140 1.79 1.67 10.56
C ASP A 140 0.29 1.66 10.84
N GLU A 141 -0.08 0.97 11.91
CA GLU A 141 -1.45 0.94 12.43
C GLU A 141 -1.60 1.87 13.64
N THR A 142 -2.84 2.31 13.91
CA THR A 142 -3.18 3.11 15.09
C THR A 142 -2.76 2.39 16.38
N PRO A 143 -2.20 3.09 17.39
CA PRO A 143 -1.75 2.46 18.63
C PRO A 143 -2.89 1.74 19.37
N VAL A 144 -2.66 0.49 19.76
CA VAL A 144 -3.56 -0.28 20.64
C VAL A 144 -3.56 0.28 22.07
N PRO A 145 -4.65 0.09 22.85
CA PRO A 145 -4.71 0.47 24.26
C PRO A 145 -3.48 0.06 25.11
N ASN A 146 -3.12 0.89 26.09
CA ASN A 146 -1.88 0.78 26.90
C ASN A 146 -1.77 -0.53 27.70
N ASP A 147 -2.90 -1.15 28.04
CA ASP A 147 -2.97 -2.46 28.71
C ASP A 147 -2.50 -3.60 27.80
N ILE A 148 -2.71 -3.51 26.48
CA ILE A 148 -2.21 -4.48 25.50
C ILE A 148 -0.68 -4.34 25.34
N VAL A 149 -0.17 -3.10 25.28
CA VAL A 149 1.28 -2.84 25.26
C VAL A 149 1.93 -3.41 26.53
N GLY A 150 1.32 -3.21 27.70
CA GLY A 150 1.79 -3.78 28.97
C GLY A 150 1.78 -5.32 29.01
N LEU A 151 0.84 -5.97 28.34
CA LEU A 151 0.80 -7.44 28.22
C LEU A 151 1.91 -7.98 27.32
N ILE A 152 2.22 -7.28 26.21
CA ILE A 152 3.32 -7.62 25.29
C ILE A 152 4.68 -7.42 25.99
N ASP A 153 4.86 -6.27 26.65
CA ASP A 153 6.07 -5.94 27.40
C ASP A 153 6.34 -6.87 28.60
N SER A 154 5.32 -7.57 29.10
CA SER A 154 5.47 -8.49 30.24
C SER A 154 6.19 -9.81 29.90
N GLY A 155 6.37 -10.14 28.61
CA GLY A 155 7.10 -11.33 28.16
C GLY A 155 6.49 -12.69 28.54
N THR A 156 5.26 -12.72 29.07
CA THR A 156 4.61 -13.97 29.50
C THR A 156 4.03 -14.75 28.32
N THR A 157 4.32 -16.04 28.17
CA THR A 157 3.92 -16.87 27.00
C THR A 157 2.74 -17.82 27.26
N SER A 158 2.06 -17.73 28.41
CA SER A 158 1.05 -18.72 28.83
C SER A 158 -0.38 -18.45 28.29
N GLY A 159 -1.12 -19.54 28.05
CA GLY A 159 -2.27 -19.65 27.14
C GLY A 159 -3.58 -18.90 27.43
N THR A 160 -3.63 -18.02 28.41
CA THR A 160 -4.81 -17.17 28.67
C THR A 160 -4.48 -15.75 29.18
N THR A 161 -3.25 -15.50 29.62
CA THR A 161 -2.76 -14.18 30.03
C THR A 161 -1.26 -14.10 29.68
N GLY A 162 -0.97 -13.53 28.52
CA GLY A 162 0.38 -13.49 27.92
C GLY A 162 0.34 -13.22 26.41
N PHE A 163 1.45 -13.41 25.69
CA PHE A 163 1.62 -13.21 24.24
C PHE A 163 0.54 -13.93 23.39
N GLY A 164 -0.01 -15.05 23.88
CA GLY A 164 -1.15 -15.74 23.24
C GLY A 164 -2.49 -15.02 23.42
N ALA A 165 -2.68 -14.28 24.52
CA ALA A 165 -3.80 -13.37 24.72
C ALA A 165 -3.59 -12.04 23.98
N ALA A 166 -2.35 -11.52 23.92
CA ALA A 166 -1.99 -10.38 23.09
C ALA A 166 -2.18 -10.69 21.61
N ARG A 167 -1.80 -11.88 21.12
CA ARG A 167 -2.07 -12.33 19.75
C ARG A 167 -3.58 -12.47 19.48
N ARG A 168 -4.36 -12.95 20.46
CA ARG A 168 -5.83 -12.93 20.40
C ARG A 168 -6.33 -11.50 20.27
N HIS A 169 -5.92 -10.60 21.16
CA HIS A 169 -6.26 -9.18 21.12
C HIS A 169 -5.75 -8.43 19.89
N ILE A 170 -4.62 -8.81 19.28
CA ILE A 170 -4.07 -8.23 18.05
C ILE A 170 -4.85 -8.74 16.84
N THR A 171 -5.23 -10.02 16.83
CA THR A 171 -6.11 -10.58 15.80
C THR A 171 -7.51 -9.97 15.92
N ASP A 172 -8.04 -9.85 17.14
CA ASP A 172 -9.32 -9.22 17.47
C ASP A 172 -9.26 -7.68 17.27
N SER A 173 -8.09 -7.07 17.43
CA SER A 173 -7.79 -5.65 17.14
C SER A 173 -7.70 -5.41 15.64
N ASN A 174 -7.11 -6.31 14.86
CA ASN A 174 -7.07 -6.17 13.39
C ASN A 174 -8.46 -6.32 12.77
N LEU A 175 -9.42 -6.93 13.47
CA LEU A 175 -10.84 -6.87 13.11
C LEU A 175 -11.48 -5.49 13.39
N GLY A 176 -10.81 -4.58 14.11
CA GLY A 176 -11.30 -3.26 14.49
C GLY A 176 -10.35 -2.07 14.30
N ASN A 177 -9.11 -2.26 13.82
CA ASN A 177 -8.07 -1.23 13.69
C ASN A 177 -7.73 -0.90 12.22
N GLU A 178 -8.59 -1.32 11.29
CA GLU A 178 -8.57 -0.88 9.89
C GLU A 178 -7.32 -1.25 9.08
N GLY A 179 -6.34 -1.97 9.63
CA GLY A 179 -5.00 -2.09 9.06
C GLY A 179 -4.87 -2.63 7.63
N ALA A 180 -5.77 -3.52 7.18
CA ALA A 180 -5.76 -3.94 5.77
C ALA A 180 -6.19 -2.80 4.84
N TYR A 181 -7.02 -1.89 5.32
CA TYR A 181 -7.52 -0.72 4.63
C TYR A 181 -6.65 0.52 4.89
N ASP A 182 -6.57 1.03 6.12
CA ASP A 182 -5.74 2.17 6.52
C ASP A 182 -4.29 1.69 6.67
N GLY A 183 -3.49 1.89 5.62
CA GLY A 183 -2.10 1.46 5.55
C GLY A 183 -1.82 0.41 4.47
N LEU A 184 -2.09 -0.90 4.70
CA LEU A 184 -1.62 -1.95 3.78
C LEU A 184 -2.20 -1.87 2.38
N SER A 185 -3.39 -1.29 2.26
CA SER A 185 -3.98 -1.09 0.96
C SER A 185 -3.22 -0.08 0.12
N GLY A 186 -2.80 1.03 0.74
CA GLY A 186 -1.89 2.00 0.17
C GLY A 186 -0.55 1.36 -0.18
N VAL A 187 0.01 0.55 0.73
CA VAL A 187 1.24 -0.22 0.46
C VAL A 187 1.06 -1.14 -0.76
N ALA A 188 -0.07 -1.83 -0.88
CA ALA A 188 -0.35 -2.71 -2.02
C ALA A 188 -0.52 -1.94 -3.35
N LEU A 189 -1.16 -0.76 -3.32
CA LEU A 189 -1.22 0.15 -4.47
C LEU A 189 0.18 0.52 -4.93
N THR A 190 1.05 1.00 -4.03
CA THR A 190 2.40 1.43 -4.39
C THR A 190 3.24 0.29 -4.98
N LEU A 191 3.11 -0.92 -4.44
CA LEU A 191 3.76 -2.12 -5.01
C LEU A 191 3.27 -2.41 -6.43
N ALA A 192 1.96 -2.31 -6.68
CA ALA A 192 1.37 -2.59 -7.98
C ALA A 192 1.69 -1.52 -9.03
N GLU A 193 1.70 -0.25 -8.63
CA GLU A 193 2.06 0.89 -9.49
C GLU A 193 3.54 0.82 -9.88
N TYR A 194 4.43 0.54 -8.93
CA TYR A 194 5.85 0.31 -9.20
C TYR A 194 6.04 -0.87 -10.16
N HIS A 195 5.35 -1.99 -9.92
CA HIS A 195 5.40 -3.17 -10.78
C HIS A 195 4.96 -2.85 -12.22
N ALA A 196 3.83 -2.16 -12.38
CA ALA A 196 3.30 -1.76 -13.67
C ALA A 196 4.25 -0.85 -14.44
N LEU A 197 4.87 0.12 -13.76
CA LEU A 197 5.84 1.04 -14.36
C LEU A 197 7.09 0.30 -14.86
N LEU A 198 7.68 -0.58 -14.05
CA LEU A 198 8.88 -1.33 -14.44
C LEU A 198 8.60 -2.33 -15.55
N ALA A 199 7.44 -3.00 -15.51
CA ALA A 199 6.99 -3.87 -16.59
C ALA A 199 6.86 -3.09 -17.90
N TRP A 200 6.29 -1.89 -17.87
CA TRP A 200 6.14 -1.00 -19.03
C TRP A 200 7.48 -0.56 -19.61
N TYR A 201 8.41 -0.09 -18.76
CA TYR A 201 9.74 0.28 -19.22
C TYR A 201 10.47 -0.91 -19.87
N GLN A 202 10.42 -2.09 -19.23
CA GLN A 202 11.08 -3.27 -19.78
C GLN A 202 10.45 -3.75 -21.09
N ALA A 203 9.12 -3.73 -21.20
CA ALA A 203 8.41 -4.11 -22.43
C ALA A 203 8.75 -3.20 -23.62
N ASN A 204 9.16 -1.96 -23.35
CA ASN A 204 9.49 -0.96 -24.37
C ASN A 204 11.00 -0.78 -24.60
N GLY A 205 11.88 -1.43 -23.82
CA GLY A 205 13.32 -1.17 -23.86
C GLY A 205 13.68 0.25 -23.43
N THR A 206 12.86 0.83 -22.54
CA THR A 206 13.01 2.19 -22.03
C THR A 206 13.33 2.19 -20.53
N TYR A 207 13.47 3.39 -19.97
CA TYR A 207 13.89 3.63 -18.59
C TYR A 207 13.33 4.99 -18.11
N PRO A 208 13.12 5.20 -16.80
CA PRO A 208 12.62 6.47 -16.30
C PRO A 208 13.57 7.65 -16.58
N LYS A 209 13.00 8.75 -17.07
CA LYS A 209 13.72 10.02 -17.31
C LYS A 209 14.13 10.65 -15.98
N ARG A 210 13.23 10.63 -14.99
CA ARG A 210 13.40 11.22 -13.65
C ARG A 210 13.54 10.14 -12.58
N THR A 211 14.02 10.52 -11.40
CA THR A 211 14.21 9.58 -10.30
C THR A 211 12.86 9.19 -9.68
N LEU A 212 12.62 7.88 -9.58
CA LEU A 212 11.48 7.30 -8.86
C LEU A 212 11.91 6.97 -7.44
N LYS A 213 11.21 7.53 -6.46
CA LYS A 213 11.31 7.15 -5.05
C LYS A 213 9.99 6.54 -4.62
N VAL A 214 10.05 5.38 -3.99
CA VAL A 214 8.90 4.76 -3.31
C VAL A 214 9.24 4.71 -1.82
N THR A 215 8.37 5.18 -0.95
CA THR A 215 8.65 5.25 0.50
C THR A 215 7.49 4.73 1.31
N LEU A 216 7.81 4.16 2.47
CA LEU A 216 6.86 3.99 3.56
C LEU A 216 7.05 5.14 4.55
N LEU A 217 5.98 5.86 4.86
CA LEU A 217 5.97 6.97 5.82
C LEU A 217 5.47 6.41 7.16
N ASP A 218 6.38 6.15 8.08
CA ASP A 218 6.08 5.49 9.33
C ASP A 218 5.53 6.46 10.39
N ALA A 219 4.90 5.93 11.43
CA ALA A 219 4.26 6.75 12.48
C ALA A 219 3.27 7.79 11.90
N SER A 220 2.51 7.40 10.87
CA SER A 220 1.40 8.20 10.37
C SER A 220 0.39 8.44 11.49
N ARG A 221 0.10 7.46 12.36
CA ARG A 221 -0.94 7.58 13.41
C ARG A 221 -0.32 7.72 14.82
N GLY A 222 0.03 8.93 15.25
CA GLY A 222 0.54 9.21 16.62
C GLY A 222 -0.50 9.79 17.58
N LYS A 223 -0.80 9.15 18.73
CA LYS A 223 -1.72 9.72 19.75
C LYS A 223 -0.95 10.71 20.65
N THR A 224 -1.08 12.02 20.42
CA THR A 224 -0.59 13.01 21.40
C THR A 224 -1.54 13.12 22.60
N PRO A 225 -1.07 13.53 23.80
CA PRO A 225 -1.92 13.80 24.95
C PRO A 225 -3.04 14.83 24.69
N THR A 226 -2.89 15.66 23.65
CA THR A 226 -3.85 16.68 23.21
C THR A 226 -4.73 16.24 22.03
N GLY A 227 -4.63 14.98 21.58
CA GLY A 227 -5.56 14.38 20.62
C GLY A 227 -5.33 14.68 19.13
N LEU A 228 -4.25 15.37 18.76
CA LEU A 228 -3.89 15.54 17.34
C LEU A 228 -2.93 14.43 16.92
N PHE A 229 -3.23 13.80 15.78
CA PHE A 229 -2.36 12.83 15.12
C PHE A 229 -1.11 13.56 14.62
N THR A 230 0.06 13.30 15.22
CA THR A 230 1.32 13.80 14.66
C THR A 230 1.76 12.81 13.58
N ARG A 231 1.66 13.22 12.32
CA ARG A 231 2.17 12.48 11.14
C ARG A 231 3.70 12.53 11.16
N GLU A 232 4.32 11.78 12.07
CA GLU A 232 5.73 11.98 12.46
C GLU A 232 6.70 11.60 11.34
N GLY A 233 6.46 10.50 10.60
CA GLY A 233 7.28 10.10 9.47
C GLY A 233 7.23 11.11 8.33
N SER A 234 6.04 11.44 7.81
CA SER A 234 5.93 12.47 6.77
C SER A 234 6.54 13.82 7.17
N ALA A 235 6.39 14.23 8.43
CA ALA A 235 7.07 15.41 8.97
C ALA A 235 8.61 15.24 8.98
N TYR A 236 9.12 14.09 9.44
CA TYR A 236 10.55 13.75 9.42
C TYR A 236 11.09 13.74 7.99
N TYR A 237 10.46 13.00 7.07
CA TYR A 237 10.82 12.95 5.66
C TYR A 237 10.88 14.35 5.04
N ALA A 238 9.81 15.13 5.21
CA ALA A 238 9.73 16.46 4.65
C ALA A 238 10.72 17.44 5.28
N SER A 239 11.20 17.21 6.50
CA SER A 239 12.17 18.07 7.18
C SER A 239 13.64 17.64 6.98
N HIS A 240 13.91 16.36 6.79
CA HIS A 240 15.27 15.81 6.79
C HIS A 240 15.71 15.18 5.48
N LEU A 241 14.80 14.67 4.65
CA LEU A 241 15.13 13.82 3.50
C LEU A 241 14.92 14.49 2.13
N ILE A 242 14.12 15.56 2.06
CA ILE A 242 13.98 16.35 0.82
C ILE A 242 15.14 17.35 0.71
N PRO A 243 16.02 17.28 -0.31
CA PRO A 243 17.17 18.19 -0.39
C PRO A 243 16.79 19.67 -0.53
N ALA A 244 17.64 20.55 -0.03
CA ALA A 244 17.52 22.00 -0.22
C ALA A 244 18.17 22.46 -1.54
N GLY A 245 17.70 23.59 -2.06
CA GLY A 245 18.26 24.24 -3.25
C GLY A 245 17.44 24.07 -4.54
N PRO A 246 17.91 24.63 -5.67
CA PRO A 246 17.15 24.63 -6.92
C PRO A 246 17.11 23.27 -7.62
N GLN A 247 18.05 22.37 -7.32
CA GLN A 247 18.21 21.03 -7.88
C GLN A 247 17.85 20.01 -6.81
N GLY A 248 17.10 18.98 -7.18
CA GLY A 248 16.54 18.05 -6.22
C GLY A 248 15.06 18.25 -5.91
N ARG A 249 14.33 18.91 -6.81
CA ARG A 249 12.90 19.20 -6.68
C ARG A 249 12.08 17.91 -6.85
N TYR A 250 11.14 17.72 -5.94
CA TYR A 250 10.03 16.81 -6.17
C TYR A 250 9.06 17.47 -7.12
N VAL A 251 8.87 16.86 -8.30
CA VAL A 251 7.91 17.33 -9.32
C VAL A 251 6.51 16.76 -9.07
N LEU A 252 6.42 15.68 -8.28
CA LEU A 252 5.17 15.09 -7.85
C LEU A 252 5.37 14.35 -6.52
N PHE A 253 4.41 14.52 -5.62
CA PHE A 253 4.16 13.65 -4.47
C PHE A 253 2.83 12.93 -4.69
N ALA A 254 2.82 11.60 -4.61
CA ALA A 254 1.63 10.77 -4.72
C ALA A 254 1.56 9.89 -3.47
N ASN A 255 0.55 10.08 -2.64
CA ASN A 255 0.35 9.29 -1.42
C ASN A 255 -0.82 8.33 -1.58
N MET A 256 -0.58 7.06 -1.27
CA MET A 256 -1.57 6.01 -1.21
C MET A 256 -1.74 5.67 0.27
N ASP A 257 -2.73 6.26 0.91
CA ASP A 257 -2.95 6.10 2.36
C ASP A 257 -3.99 4.99 2.58
N SER A 258 -5.14 5.21 1.96
CA SER A 258 -6.34 4.39 2.07
C SER A 258 -7.02 4.41 0.71
N LEU A 259 -7.49 3.26 0.21
CA LEU A 259 -8.00 3.07 -1.17
C LEU A 259 -9.18 3.95 -1.62
N GLY A 260 -9.61 4.97 -0.87
CA GLY A 260 -10.86 5.67 -1.15
C GLY A 260 -12.10 4.94 -0.64
N LEU A 261 -11.93 3.88 0.15
CA LEU A 261 -13.00 2.98 0.59
C LEU A 261 -13.47 3.32 2.00
N ASN A 262 -14.36 4.31 2.11
CA ASN A 262 -15.11 4.81 3.28
C ASN A 262 -14.95 4.12 4.67
N TYR A 263 -15.04 4.89 5.76
CA TYR A 263 -15.34 4.38 7.10
C TYR A 263 -16.68 4.94 7.64
N PRO A 264 -17.63 4.06 8.03
CA PRO A 264 -17.60 2.63 7.73
C PRO A 264 -17.73 2.42 6.21
N ALA A 265 -17.12 1.35 5.68
CA ALA A 265 -17.09 1.08 4.24
C ALA A 265 -18.47 0.75 3.72
N TYR A 266 -19.22 1.79 3.37
CA TYR A 266 -20.49 1.62 2.72
C TYR A 266 -20.26 1.19 1.26
N HIS A 267 -20.45 -0.12 1.05
CA HIS A 267 -21.00 -0.72 -0.16
C HIS A 267 -20.08 -0.81 -1.39
N LEU A 268 -19.08 -1.68 -1.34
CA LEU A 268 -18.51 -2.22 -2.57
C LEU A 268 -19.51 -3.23 -3.19
N GLY A 269 -20.11 -2.83 -4.31
CA GLY A 269 -20.89 -3.73 -5.15
C GLY A 269 -22.34 -3.99 -4.73
N THR A 270 -22.90 -3.25 -3.76
CA THR A 270 -24.30 -3.45 -3.35
C THR A 270 -25.22 -2.46 -4.05
N GLU A 271 -26.19 -2.97 -4.81
CA GLU A 271 -27.30 -2.15 -5.33
C GLU A 271 -28.37 -1.81 -4.27
N PHE A 272 -28.31 -2.40 -3.09
CA PHE A 272 -29.30 -2.25 -2.02
C PHE A 272 -28.50 -2.37 -0.72
N TYR A 273 -28.56 -1.49 0.29
CA TYR A 273 -29.73 -0.99 1.01
C TYR A 273 -29.62 0.50 1.39
N TRP A 274 -30.75 1.21 1.21
CA TRP A 274 -31.16 2.45 1.90
C TRP A 274 -30.56 3.81 1.48
N ASN A 275 -30.30 4.05 0.19
CA ASN A 275 -30.49 5.40 -0.36
C ASN A 275 -30.87 5.43 -1.86
N ASN A 276 -32.07 5.98 -2.11
CA ASN A 276 -32.66 6.41 -3.38
C ASN A 276 -32.57 5.47 -4.60
N VAL A 277 -33.55 4.56 -4.69
CA VAL A 277 -33.86 3.66 -5.83
C VAL A 277 -34.07 4.42 -7.17
N THR A 278 -34.09 5.75 -7.14
CA THR A 278 -34.26 6.63 -8.31
C THR A 278 -32.99 7.39 -8.74
N GLY A 279 -31.85 7.31 -8.01
CA GLY A 279 -30.65 8.15 -8.22
C GLY A 279 -29.28 7.44 -8.38
N GLY A 280 -29.20 6.11 -8.25
CA GLY A 280 -28.06 5.32 -8.74
C GLY A 280 -26.82 5.14 -7.84
N GLY A 281 -26.94 5.23 -6.50
CA GLY A 281 -25.93 4.69 -5.55
C GLY A 281 -24.47 5.23 -5.62
N VAL A 282 -23.58 4.65 -4.80
CA VAL A 282 -22.12 4.80 -4.88
C VAL A 282 -21.54 3.47 -5.41
N PRO A 283 -20.79 3.47 -6.52
CA PRO A 283 -20.20 2.27 -7.08
C PRO A 283 -18.91 1.91 -6.36
N PRO A 284 -18.42 0.67 -6.52
CA PRO A 284 -17.24 0.20 -5.81
C PRO A 284 -15.92 0.84 -6.25
N TRP A 285 -15.89 1.60 -7.34
CA TRP A 285 -14.67 2.27 -7.81
C TRP A 285 -14.63 3.77 -7.44
N PHE A 286 -15.37 4.18 -6.41
CA PHE A 286 -15.23 5.53 -5.87
C PHE A 286 -13.82 5.74 -5.31
N THR A 287 -13.18 6.83 -5.69
CA THR A 287 -11.83 7.17 -5.22
C THR A 287 -11.82 8.59 -4.69
N PHE A 288 -11.43 8.75 -3.45
CA PHE A 288 -11.36 10.05 -2.82
C PHE A 288 -9.95 10.64 -2.99
N ILE A 289 -9.87 11.74 -3.74
CA ILE A 289 -8.62 12.33 -4.22
C ILE A 289 -8.48 13.75 -3.67
N ARG A 290 -7.55 13.93 -2.73
CA ARG A 290 -7.13 15.25 -2.24
C ARG A 290 -5.85 15.66 -2.94
N ALA A 291 -5.91 16.72 -3.72
CA ALA A 291 -4.75 17.27 -4.42
C ALA A 291 -4.24 18.53 -3.71
N ALA A 292 -2.97 18.83 -3.96
CA ALA A 292 -2.34 20.07 -3.52
C ALA A 292 -3.27 21.27 -3.82
N PRO A 293 -3.54 22.15 -2.83
CA PRO A 293 -4.52 23.22 -2.99
C PRO A 293 -4.16 24.15 -4.14
N ALA A 294 -5.16 24.59 -4.90
CA ALA A 294 -4.93 25.52 -6.01
C ALA A 294 -4.56 26.94 -5.53
N ALA A 295 -4.86 27.25 -4.27
CA ALA A 295 -4.55 28.51 -3.60
C ALA A 295 -4.41 28.28 -2.09
N PRO A 296 -3.80 29.22 -1.34
CA PRO A 296 -3.81 29.19 0.12
C PRO A 296 -5.23 29.09 0.68
N ASN A 297 -5.39 28.35 1.78
CA ASN A 297 -6.67 28.12 2.45
C ASN A 297 -6.46 28.02 3.97
N PRO A 298 -7.51 27.87 4.81
CA PRO A 298 -7.35 27.83 6.27
C PRO A 298 -6.44 26.70 6.79
N ALA A 299 -6.36 25.55 6.11
CA ALA A 299 -5.44 24.47 6.46
C ALA A 299 -3.99 24.77 6.02
N TYR A 300 -3.83 25.60 4.98
CA TYR A 300 -2.55 26.03 4.43
C TYR A 300 -2.44 27.57 4.40
N PRO A 301 -2.33 28.22 5.57
CA PRO A 301 -2.39 29.67 5.66
C PRO A 301 -1.15 30.32 5.05
N ASP A 302 -1.35 31.49 4.43
CA ASP A 302 -0.26 32.38 4.03
C ASP A 302 0.00 33.40 5.15
N THR A 303 1.08 33.17 5.90
CA THR A 303 1.56 34.07 6.98
C THR A 303 2.85 34.78 6.60
N GLY A 304 3.19 34.80 5.30
CA GLY A 304 4.43 35.38 4.77
C GLY A 304 5.44 34.34 4.32
N ALA A 305 6.68 34.78 4.09
CA ALA A 305 7.74 33.97 3.48
C ALA A 305 7.99 32.66 4.25
N GLY A 306 7.99 31.53 3.52
CA GLY A 306 8.19 30.19 4.08
C GLY A 306 6.94 29.54 4.67
N SER A 307 5.83 30.26 4.78
CA SER A 307 4.54 29.68 5.19
C SER A 307 3.97 28.71 4.15
N PRO A 308 3.09 27.76 4.55
CA PRO A 308 2.45 26.85 3.62
C PRO A 308 1.78 27.55 2.43
N GLY A 309 0.97 28.58 2.70
CA GLY A 309 0.29 29.35 1.67
C GLY A 309 1.26 30.05 0.71
N ALA A 310 2.34 30.66 1.24
CA ALA A 310 3.36 31.29 0.39
C ALA A 310 4.07 30.27 -0.52
N ASN A 311 4.35 29.07 -0.02
CA ASN A 311 4.98 28.01 -0.80
C ASN A 311 4.05 27.47 -1.90
N ILE A 312 2.74 27.30 -1.59
CA ILE A 312 1.71 26.95 -2.57
C ILE A 312 1.62 28.02 -3.66
N ALA A 313 1.54 29.30 -3.28
CA ALA A 313 1.48 30.42 -4.22
C ALA A 313 2.71 30.47 -5.12
N ALA A 314 3.91 30.22 -4.57
CA ALA A 314 5.16 30.19 -5.33
C ALA A 314 5.21 29.07 -6.38
N ASN A 315 4.49 27.96 -6.17
CA ASN A 315 4.43 26.82 -7.08
C ASN A 315 3.08 26.66 -7.80
N ALA A 316 2.22 27.68 -7.78
CA ALA A 316 0.84 27.60 -8.28
C ALA A 316 0.73 27.08 -9.73
N ALA A 317 1.66 27.46 -10.62
CA ALA A 317 1.67 26.98 -12.00
C ALA A 317 1.94 25.46 -12.11
N ALA A 318 2.87 24.93 -11.31
CA ALA A 318 3.17 23.50 -11.29
C ALA A 318 2.03 22.71 -10.66
N ILE A 319 1.40 23.24 -9.61
CA ILE A 319 0.22 22.66 -8.97
C ILE A 319 -0.95 22.61 -9.96
N ALA A 320 -1.23 23.72 -10.66
CA ALA A 320 -2.31 23.78 -11.65
C ALA A 320 -2.09 22.80 -12.82
N GLN A 321 -0.85 22.68 -13.31
CA GLN A 321 -0.51 21.69 -14.33
C GLN A 321 -0.72 20.28 -13.80
N ALA A 322 -0.24 19.98 -12.58
CA ALA A 322 -0.37 18.65 -12.02
C ALA A 322 -1.82 18.21 -11.82
N ARG A 323 -2.71 19.14 -11.46
CA ARG A 323 -4.15 18.88 -11.36
C ARG A 323 -4.80 18.61 -12.72
N THR A 324 -4.36 19.33 -13.75
CA THR A 324 -4.81 19.08 -15.13
C THR A 324 -4.41 17.68 -15.58
N ASP A 325 -3.15 17.31 -15.38
CA ASP A 325 -2.62 16.01 -15.78
C ASP A 325 -3.24 14.87 -14.97
N LEU A 326 -3.49 15.07 -13.67
CA LEU A 326 -4.20 14.12 -12.81
C LEU A 326 -5.63 13.86 -13.31
N ARG A 327 -6.39 14.90 -13.65
CA ARG A 327 -7.75 14.75 -14.23
C ARG A 327 -7.71 14.00 -15.55
N ALA A 328 -6.72 14.28 -16.40
CA ALA A 328 -6.54 13.57 -17.66
C ALA A 328 -6.18 12.09 -17.44
N ALA A 329 -5.32 11.79 -16.47
CA ALA A 329 -4.95 10.43 -16.10
C ALA A 329 -6.14 9.63 -15.54
N ILE A 330 -6.98 10.25 -14.69
CA ILE A 330 -8.22 9.65 -14.21
C ILE A 330 -9.14 9.32 -15.39
N ALA A 331 -9.34 10.26 -16.32
CA ALA A 331 -10.16 10.02 -17.51
C ALA A 331 -9.63 8.87 -18.37
N ALA A 332 -8.32 8.81 -18.57
CA ALA A 332 -7.66 7.73 -19.29
C ALA A 332 -7.82 6.39 -18.55
N GLY A 333 -7.67 6.37 -17.23
CA GLY A 333 -7.87 5.17 -16.39
C GLY A 333 -9.30 4.64 -16.49
N PHE A 334 -10.31 5.51 -16.39
CA PHE A 334 -11.71 5.14 -16.61
C PHE A 334 -11.92 4.55 -18.02
N SER A 335 -11.37 5.19 -19.06
CA SER A 335 -11.49 4.69 -20.43
C SER A 335 -10.82 3.32 -20.63
N GLN A 336 -9.64 3.13 -20.05
CA GLN A 336 -8.89 1.87 -20.12
C GLN A 336 -9.64 0.75 -19.38
N GLN A 337 -10.10 1.01 -18.15
CA GLN A 337 -10.85 0.03 -17.36
C GLN A 337 -12.24 -0.25 -17.95
N GLY A 338 -12.90 0.77 -18.47
CA GLY A 338 -14.14 0.63 -19.23
C GLY A 338 -13.96 -0.28 -20.45
N THR A 339 -12.93 -0.05 -21.26
CA THR A 339 -12.64 -0.92 -22.41
C THR A 339 -12.29 -2.34 -21.96
N LYS A 340 -11.45 -2.48 -20.93
CA LYS A 340 -11.01 -3.77 -20.37
C LYS A 340 -12.20 -4.61 -19.86
N TYR A 341 -13.17 -3.97 -19.22
CA TYR A 341 -14.32 -4.62 -18.58
C TYR A 341 -15.63 -4.45 -19.36
N GLY A 342 -15.56 -4.03 -20.63
CA GLY A 342 -16.73 -3.86 -21.49
C GLY A 342 -17.76 -2.85 -20.96
N PHE A 343 -17.31 -1.84 -20.20
CA PHE A 343 -18.13 -0.81 -19.54
C PHE A 343 -19.21 -1.42 -18.64
N THR A 344 -18.93 -2.59 -18.06
CA THR A 344 -19.85 -3.27 -17.15
C THR A 344 -19.12 -3.76 -15.92
N MET A 345 -19.84 -3.93 -14.82
CA MET A 345 -19.34 -4.55 -13.61
C MET A 345 -20.33 -5.58 -13.08
N PRO A 346 -19.84 -6.77 -12.68
CA PRO A 346 -20.65 -7.78 -12.01
C PRO A 346 -21.01 -7.34 -10.58
N LEU A 347 -22.26 -7.57 -10.21
CA LEU A 347 -22.79 -7.33 -8.87
C LEU A 347 -22.78 -8.66 -8.11
N GLU A 348 -21.59 -9.06 -7.67
CA GLU A 348 -21.39 -10.32 -6.95
C GLU A 348 -21.93 -10.24 -5.50
N ASN A 349 -22.45 -9.06 -5.12
CA ASN A 349 -22.78 -8.63 -3.76
C ASN A 349 -24.14 -7.91 -3.60
N PRO A 350 -25.29 -8.47 -4.00
CA PRO A 350 -26.57 -7.84 -3.70
C PRO A 350 -27.01 -8.17 -2.25
N LEU A 351 -27.01 -7.19 -1.32
CA LEU A 351 -27.63 -7.38 0.00
C LEU A 351 -29.12 -7.77 -0.16
N ARG A 352 -29.55 -8.70 0.71
CA ARG A 352 -30.75 -9.54 0.63
C ARG A 352 -32.10 -8.88 0.26
N TYR A 353 -32.83 -9.66 -0.56
CA TYR A 353 -34.23 -10.10 -0.47
C TYR A 353 -35.12 -9.58 0.70
N ASN A 354 -36.12 -8.75 0.39
CA ASN A 354 -37.44 -8.80 1.03
C ASN A 354 -38.59 -8.05 0.29
N GLN A 355 -38.44 -7.61 -0.97
CA GLN A 355 -39.54 -6.96 -1.71
C GLN A 355 -39.51 -7.25 -3.23
N PRO A 356 -40.67 -7.21 -3.93
CA PRO A 356 -40.74 -7.23 -5.40
C PRO A 356 -39.92 -6.08 -6.03
N GLY A 357 -39.04 -6.39 -7.00
CA GLY A 357 -38.18 -5.41 -7.68
C GLY A 357 -36.67 -5.50 -7.38
N GLN A 358 -36.19 -6.52 -6.67
CA GLN A 358 -34.76 -6.73 -6.37
C GLN A 358 -34.01 -7.60 -7.40
N ALA A 359 -32.67 -7.49 -7.40
CA ALA A 359 -31.77 -8.22 -8.30
C ALA A 359 -31.88 -9.76 -8.17
N PRO A 360 -31.64 -10.51 -9.26
CA PRO A 360 -31.67 -11.98 -9.24
C PRO A 360 -30.79 -12.57 -8.14
N ASN A 361 -31.21 -13.72 -7.59
CA ASN A 361 -30.43 -14.49 -6.61
C ASN A 361 -28.99 -14.71 -7.15
N PRO A 362 -27.92 -14.23 -6.48
CA PRO A 362 -26.55 -14.42 -6.95
C PRO A 362 -26.11 -15.89 -6.94
N TYR A 363 -26.88 -16.79 -6.31
CA TYR A 363 -26.68 -18.24 -6.33
C TYR A 363 -27.53 -18.96 -7.40
N SER A 364 -28.27 -18.23 -8.25
CA SER A 364 -29.01 -18.77 -9.41
C SER A 364 -28.10 -19.15 -10.59
N GLY A 365 -26.78 -19.02 -10.44
CA GLY A 365 -25.79 -19.26 -11.49
C GLY A 365 -25.46 -18.03 -12.34
N VAL A 366 -26.28 -16.97 -12.33
CA VAL A 366 -26.08 -15.75 -13.13
C VAL A 366 -25.81 -14.55 -12.21
N VAL A 367 -24.70 -13.83 -12.43
CA VAL A 367 -24.40 -12.56 -11.74
C VAL A 367 -24.95 -11.40 -12.57
N PRO A 368 -25.84 -10.55 -12.03
CA PRO A 368 -26.28 -9.35 -12.73
C PRO A 368 -25.13 -8.36 -12.91
N THR A 369 -25.13 -7.61 -14.00
CA THR A 369 -24.12 -6.58 -14.29
C THR A 369 -24.72 -5.18 -14.38
N LYS A 370 -23.93 -4.15 -14.09
CA LYS A 370 -24.31 -2.74 -14.29
C LYS A 370 -23.32 -1.98 -15.15
N PRO A 371 -23.75 -0.92 -15.86
CA PRO A 371 -22.83 0.01 -16.51
C PRO A 371 -21.77 0.53 -15.53
N ALA A 372 -20.54 0.68 -16.02
CA ALA A 372 -19.38 1.05 -15.23
C ALA A 372 -18.38 1.84 -16.07
N TYR A 373 -17.60 2.70 -15.41
CA TYR A 373 -16.52 3.50 -16.01
C TYR A 373 -16.98 4.41 -17.17
N LEU A 374 -18.20 4.94 -17.08
CA LEU A 374 -18.71 5.85 -18.10
C LEU A 374 -18.05 7.22 -17.98
N ALA A 375 -18.02 8.01 -19.06
CA ALA A 375 -17.49 9.38 -18.98
C ALA A 375 -18.26 10.24 -17.95
N ALA A 376 -19.56 9.99 -17.80
CA ALA A 376 -20.41 10.66 -16.80
C ALA A 376 -20.12 10.23 -15.35
N ASP A 377 -19.41 9.13 -15.14
CA ASP A 377 -19.07 8.58 -13.83
C ASP A 377 -17.87 9.32 -13.20
N LEU A 378 -17.01 9.94 -14.02
CA LEU A 378 -15.71 10.47 -13.60
C LEU A 378 -15.82 11.53 -12.50
N ASP A 379 -16.55 12.61 -12.75
CA ASP A 379 -16.69 13.70 -11.78
C ASP A 379 -17.50 13.29 -10.55
N ARG A 380 -18.33 12.25 -10.69
CA ARG A 380 -19.16 11.73 -9.61
C ARG A 380 -18.36 10.84 -8.65
N PHE A 381 -17.47 10.00 -9.17
CA PHE A 381 -16.85 8.94 -8.38
C PHE A 381 -15.35 9.11 -8.14
N SER A 382 -14.65 9.92 -8.93
CA SER A 382 -13.24 10.22 -8.70
C SER A 382 -12.94 11.71 -8.89
N PRO A 383 -13.67 12.62 -8.20
CA PRO A 383 -13.41 14.06 -8.31
C PRO A 383 -12.05 14.42 -7.68
N VAL A 384 -11.26 15.22 -8.39
CA VAL A 384 -10.05 15.86 -7.84
C VAL A 384 -10.43 17.10 -7.05
N ARG A 385 -10.14 17.11 -5.75
CA ARG A 385 -10.49 18.20 -4.83
C ARG A 385 -9.26 18.85 -4.22
N ASP A 386 -9.44 20.06 -3.70
CA ASP A 386 -8.41 20.69 -2.88
C ASP A 386 -8.36 20.00 -1.53
N ASP A 387 -7.15 19.83 -1.01
CA ASP A 387 -6.98 19.52 0.40
C ASP A 387 -7.31 20.74 1.26
N THR A 388 -8.35 20.63 2.09
CA THR A 388 -8.86 21.72 2.93
C THR A 388 -8.75 21.42 4.42
N ASP A 389 -8.23 20.26 4.80
CA ASP A 389 -8.20 19.80 6.19
C ASP A 389 -6.82 19.32 6.64
N ALA A 390 -5.93 19.01 5.69
CA ALA A 390 -4.55 18.62 5.92
C ALA A 390 -4.42 17.45 6.90
N LEU A 391 -5.23 16.41 6.70
CA LEU A 391 -5.39 15.31 7.66
C LEU A 391 -4.45 14.11 7.45
N GLU A 392 -3.73 13.95 6.34
CA GLU A 392 -2.72 12.88 6.19
C GLU A 392 -1.29 13.38 6.04
N ASP A 393 -0.43 12.40 5.81
CA ASP A 393 0.94 12.53 5.37
C ASP A 393 1.17 13.53 4.22
N GLU A 394 0.17 13.88 3.39
CA GLU A 394 0.34 14.96 2.41
C GLU A 394 0.70 16.30 3.00
N GLN A 395 0.24 16.60 4.22
CA GLN A 395 0.33 17.92 4.80
C GLN A 395 1.78 18.41 4.82
N ALA A 396 2.71 17.54 5.20
CA ALA A 396 4.13 17.88 5.30
C ALA A 396 4.74 18.25 3.93
N PHE A 397 4.23 17.70 2.83
CA PHE A 397 4.70 17.97 1.47
C PHE A 397 3.98 19.17 0.86
N PHE A 398 2.67 19.32 1.07
CA PHE A 398 1.88 20.46 0.60
C PHE A 398 2.28 21.76 1.32
N ASN A 399 2.71 21.67 2.60
CA ASN A 399 3.35 22.79 3.32
C ASN A 399 4.60 23.32 2.61
N ARG A 400 5.26 22.51 1.78
CA ARG A 400 6.42 22.91 0.96
C ARG A 400 6.02 23.35 -0.46
N GLY A 401 4.73 23.40 -0.77
CA GLY A 401 4.21 23.72 -2.09
C GLY A 401 4.53 22.65 -3.14
N ILE A 402 4.79 21.40 -2.74
CA ILE A 402 5.09 20.32 -3.68
C ILE A 402 3.77 19.92 -4.39
N PRO A 403 3.72 19.91 -5.74
CA PRO A 403 2.56 19.41 -6.47
C PRO A 403 2.32 17.93 -6.13
N GLY A 404 1.07 17.56 -5.88
CA GLY A 404 0.78 16.19 -5.51
C GLY A 404 -0.69 15.91 -5.23
N PHE A 405 -0.95 14.66 -4.86
CA PHE A 405 -2.25 14.19 -4.44
C PHE A 405 -2.14 13.01 -3.48
N THR A 406 -3.22 12.76 -2.77
CA THR A 406 -3.43 11.60 -1.93
C THR A 406 -4.70 10.89 -2.37
N VAL A 407 -4.60 9.57 -2.51
CA VAL A 407 -5.76 8.67 -2.46
C VAL A 407 -6.00 8.37 -1.00
N SER A 408 -7.08 8.92 -0.46
CA SER A 408 -7.41 8.89 0.97
C SER A 408 -8.73 8.19 1.21
N GLY A 409 -8.96 7.77 2.45
CA GLY A 409 -10.28 7.42 2.96
C GLY A 409 -11.15 8.62 3.29
N VAL A 410 -12.41 8.32 3.63
CA VAL A 410 -13.37 9.27 4.21
C VAL A 410 -13.05 9.47 5.70
N LYS A 411 -12.99 10.73 6.14
CA LYS A 411 -12.63 11.14 7.51
C LYS A 411 -13.63 12.09 8.14
N ASN A 412 -14.06 13.06 7.36
CA ASN A 412 -15.01 14.06 7.75
C ASN A 412 -16.31 13.63 7.11
N SER A 413 -17.29 13.16 7.89
CA SER A 413 -18.61 12.70 7.45
C SER A 413 -19.49 13.80 6.80
N ASN A 414 -18.87 14.77 6.14
CA ASN A 414 -19.40 15.88 5.37
C ASN A 414 -19.93 15.39 4.00
N ILE A 415 -20.65 16.24 3.29
CA ILE A 415 -21.26 15.89 2.00
C ILE A 415 -20.24 15.65 0.87
N ASP A 416 -19.02 16.14 1.04
CA ASP A 416 -17.96 15.97 0.07
C ASP A 416 -17.44 14.53 0.15
N GLU A 417 -16.99 14.09 1.31
CA GLU A 417 -16.42 12.75 1.53
C GLU A 417 -17.52 11.69 1.72
N ASN A 418 -18.67 12.08 2.25
CA ASN A 418 -19.83 11.23 2.51
C ASN A 418 -21.11 11.82 1.86
N PRO A 419 -21.35 11.59 0.56
CA PRO A 419 -22.38 12.28 -0.24
C PRO A 419 -23.83 11.88 0.06
N TYR A 420 -24.13 11.44 1.29
CA TYR A 420 -25.50 11.24 1.73
C TYR A 420 -26.22 12.59 1.91
N PRO A 421 -27.50 12.69 1.50
CA PRO A 421 -28.32 13.84 1.81
C PRO A 421 -28.33 14.12 3.32
N ALA A 422 -28.34 15.40 3.72
CA ALA A 422 -28.37 15.79 5.13
C ALA A 422 -29.56 15.21 5.92
N SER A 423 -30.63 14.79 5.23
CA SER A 423 -31.82 14.14 5.79
C SER A 423 -31.58 12.69 6.23
N VAL A 424 -30.48 12.06 5.84
CA VAL A 424 -30.09 10.72 6.30
C VAL A 424 -29.61 10.83 7.75
N SER A 425 -30.28 10.14 8.68
CA SER A 425 -29.95 10.24 10.11
C SER A 425 -28.54 9.74 10.40
N ASP A 426 -27.88 10.31 11.42
CA ASP A 426 -26.55 9.84 11.83
C ASP A 426 -26.58 8.38 12.27
N ALA A 427 -27.69 7.89 12.84
CA ALA A 427 -27.88 6.46 13.12
C ALA A 427 -27.81 5.58 11.86
N ILE A 428 -28.23 6.09 10.69
CA ILE A 428 -28.11 5.43 9.37
C ILE A 428 -26.71 5.64 8.77
N LYS A 429 -26.10 6.82 8.96
CA LYS A 429 -24.69 7.09 8.58
C LYS A 429 -23.67 6.36 9.46
N SER A 430 -24.09 5.91 10.64
CA SER A 430 -23.25 5.29 11.67
C SER A 430 -23.68 3.86 11.99
N THR A 431 -24.66 3.28 11.28
CA THR A 431 -25.04 1.87 11.55
C THR A 431 -23.83 1.03 11.19
N PRO A 432 -23.12 0.46 12.17
CA PRO A 432 -22.02 -0.45 11.88
C PRO A 432 -22.66 -1.76 11.42
N ILE A 433 -22.06 -2.45 10.45
CA ILE A 433 -22.16 -3.92 10.50
C ILE A 433 -21.25 -4.33 11.66
N ILE A 434 -21.83 -4.36 12.86
CA ILE A 434 -21.28 -4.94 14.09
C ILE A 434 -20.04 -4.22 14.64
N GLY A 435 -20.24 -3.35 15.63
CA GLY A 435 -19.20 -3.08 16.61
C GLY A 435 -19.11 -4.27 17.57
N TYR A 436 -18.00 -5.01 17.54
CA TYR A 436 -17.72 -6.02 18.57
C TYR A 436 -17.19 -5.30 19.82
N ALA A 437 -18.10 -4.90 20.71
CA ALA A 437 -17.70 -4.40 22.03
C ALA A 437 -17.06 -5.57 22.80
N GLY A 438 -15.77 -5.42 23.11
CA GLY A 438 -14.85 -6.47 23.57
C GLY A 438 -15.13 -7.14 24.91
N ASN A 439 -16.34 -7.67 25.12
CA ASN A 439 -16.64 -8.64 26.17
C ASN A 439 -17.97 -9.39 25.98
N GLN A 440 -18.61 -9.33 24.80
CA GLN A 440 -19.90 -9.98 24.59
C GLN A 440 -19.79 -11.11 23.58
N SER A 441 -20.08 -12.33 24.02
CA SER A 441 -20.21 -13.54 23.21
C SER A 441 -21.52 -13.61 22.41
N THR A 442 -22.08 -12.47 22.00
CA THR A 442 -23.34 -12.39 21.25
C THR A 442 -23.34 -11.28 20.19
N PHE A 443 -23.68 -11.67 18.96
CA PHE A 443 -24.01 -10.78 17.84
C PHE A 443 -25.38 -10.12 18.07
N GLN A 444 -25.44 -8.79 18.07
CA GLN A 444 -26.67 -8.01 18.24
C GLN A 444 -26.96 -7.20 16.96
N LEU A 445 -28.15 -7.39 16.39
CA LEU A 445 -28.75 -6.45 15.44
C LEU A 445 -29.74 -5.56 16.19
N GLY A 446 -29.86 -4.30 15.75
CA GLY A 446 -30.65 -3.27 16.42
C GLY A 446 -32.03 -3.74 16.88
N ASN A 447 -32.36 -3.36 18.13
CA ASN A 447 -33.54 -3.68 18.96
C ASN A 447 -33.35 -4.68 20.13
N ASN A 448 -32.12 -5.13 20.44
CA ASN A 448 -31.81 -5.99 21.60
C ASN A 448 -32.47 -7.39 21.61
N THR A 449 -32.84 -7.97 20.47
CA THR A 449 -33.46 -9.31 20.41
C THR A 449 -32.52 -10.36 19.78
N PRO A 450 -32.16 -11.46 20.49
CA PRO A 450 -31.35 -12.57 19.95
C PRO A 450 -32.02 -13.26 18.75
N GLN A 451 -31.24 -13.70 17.74
CA GLN A 451 -31.76 -14.37 16.54
C GLN A 451 -31.48 -15.89 16.51
N PRO A 452 -32.38 -16.73 15.95
CA PRO A 452 -32.19 -18.17 15.74
C PRO A 452 -31.12 -18.50 14.66
N GLY A 453 -30.38 -19.62 14.79
CA GLY A 453 -29.38 -20.09 13.82
C GLY A 453 -28.01 -20.51 14.40
N MET A 454 -27.84 -20.52 15.73
CA MET A 454 -26.63 -21.01 16.40
C MET A 454 -26.86 -22.41 16.97
N THR A 455 -26.00 -23.37 16.62
CA THR A 455 -25.94 -24.68 17.26
C THR A 455 -24.52 -24.97 17.74
N THR A 456 -24.29 -26.16 18.28
CA THR A 456 -22.98 -26.60 18.75
C THR A 456 -22.66 -27.97 18.18
N VAL A 457 -21.38 -28.29 18.11
CA VAL A 457 -20.91 -29.64 17.82
C VAL A 457 -21.40 -30.57 18.94
N ALA A 458 -22.28 -31.52 18.62
CA ALA A 458 -22.88 -32.42 19.61
C ALA A 458 -21.88 -33.48 20.12
N VAL A 459 -20.93 -33.89 19.28
CA VAL A 459 -19.86 -34.86 19.60
C VAL A 459 -18.60 -34.42 18.87
N ALA A 460 -17.45 -34.59 19.53
CA ALA A 460 -16.16 -34.20 18.96
C ALA A 460 -15.98 -34.72 17.52
N ALA A 461 -15.62 -33.82 16.62
CA ALA A 461 -15.29 -34.13 15.23
C ALA A 461 -13.77 -34.15 15.06
N ALA A 462 -13.25 -35.07 14.25
CA ALA A 462 -11.83 -35.26 14.01
C ALA A 462 -11.40 -34.67 12.65
N PRO A 463 -10.10 -34.37 12.46
CA PRO A 463 -9.56 -34.12 11.13
C PRO A 463 -9.87 -35.29 10.20
N GLY A 464 -10.33 -34.99 9.00
CA GLY A 464 -10.79 -35.97 8.00
C GLY A 464 -12.31 -36.17 7.99
N ASP A 465 -13.03 -35.74 9.03
CA ASP A 465 -14.48 -35.93 9.09
C ASP A 465 -15.17 -35.03 8.07
N THR A 466 -16.03 -35.63 7.23
CA THR A 466 -16.96 -34.91 6.35
C THR A 466 -18.33 -34.72 6.98
N THR A 467 -18.54 -35.21 8.20
CA THR A 467 -19.85 -35.13 8.87
C THR A 467 -19.66 -34.63 10.30
N VAL A 468 -20.31 -33.51 10.62
CA VAL A 468 -20.27 -32.91 11.95
C VAL A 468 -21.62 -33.15 12.63
N LYS A 469 -21.61 -33.82 13.78
CA LYS A 469 -22.82 -33.98 14.60
C LYS A 469 -23.11 -32.66 15.28
N VAL A 470 -24.33 -32.17 15.16
CA VAL A 470 -24.74 -30.86 15.70
C VAL A 470 -25.91 -31.01 16.66
N ALA A 471 -25.97 -30.17 17.69
CA ALA A 471 -26.98 -30.25 18.74
C ALA A 471 -28.40 -29.96 18.23
N ASP A 472 -28.49 -29.17 17.16
CA ASP A 472 -29.73 -28.80 16.48
C ASP A 472 -29.46 -28.68 14.98
N VAL A 473 -30.43 -29.07 14.17
CA VAL A 473 -30.42 -28.92 12.70
C VAL A 473 -31.55 -28.03 12.22
N ALA A 474 -32.35 -27.49 13.15
CA ALA A 474 -33.31 -26.46 12.81
C ALA A 474 -32.57 -25.41 11.99
N ASN A 475 -33.19 -25.03 10.86
CA ASN A 475 -32.84 -23.79 10.18
C ASN A 475 -31.52 -23.87 9.33
N LEU A 476 -30.80 -25.01 9.41
CA LEU A 476 -29.69 -25.37 8.52
C LEU A 476 -30.17 -25.86 7.14
N ALA A 477 -29.40 -25.62 6.07
CA ALA A 477 -29.71 -26.06 4.70
C ALA A 477 -28.46 -26.36 3.83
N PRO A 478 -28.56 -27.26 2.84
CA PRO A 478 -27.52 -27.46 1.82
C PRO A 478 -27.11 -26.15 1.13
N GLY A 479 -25.82 -26.00 0.85
CA GLY A 479 -25.22 -24.80 0.25
C GLY A 479 -24.84 -23.72 1.26
N GLN A 480 -25.32 -23.78 2.50
CA GLN A 480 -24.93 -22.82 3.53
C GLN A 480 -23.46 -23.01 3.92
N PRO A 481 -22.68 -21.94 4.01
CA PRO A 481 -21.36 -21.99 4.61
C PRO A 481 -21.45 -22.08 6.15
N ILE A 482 -20.44 -22.72 6.75
CA ILE A 482 -20.37 -22.98 8.19
C ILE A 482 -19.06 -22.48 8.78
N PHE A 483 -19.13 -22.19 10.07
CA PHE A 483 -17.97 -22.10 10.94
C PHE A 483 -18.11 -23.13 12.04
N VAL A 484 -17.00 -23.79 12.37
CA VAL A 484 -16.93 -24.70 13.50
C VAL A 484 -15.72 -24.35 14.36
N GLY A 485 -15.94 -24.30 15.67
CA GLY A 485 -14.92 -23.89 16.63
C GLY A 485 -14.90 -22.39 16.90
N THR A 486 -13.85 -21.93 17.60
CA THR A 486 -13.63 -20.52 17.93
C THR A 486 -12.14 -20.18 17.87
N GLY A 487 -11.83 -18.90 17.69
CA GLY A 487 -10.46 -18.39 17.69
C GLY A 487 -9.56 -19.08 16.65
N ALA A 488 -8.33 -19.42 17.05
CA ALA A 488 -7.34 -20.04 16.17
C ALA A 488 -7.74 -21.44 15.67
N ASP A 489 -8.67 -22.11 16.35
CA ASP A 489 -9.18 -23.44 15.99
C ASP A 489 -10.37 -23.36 15.04
N THR A 490 -10.89 -22.15 14.75
CA THR A 490 -12.00 -21.96 13.81
C THR A 490 -11.68 -22.56 12.45
N GLU A 491 -12.65 -23.28 11.92
CA GLU A 491 -12.57 -23.90 10.61
C GLU A 491 -13.83 -23.61 9.79
N TYR A 492 -13.64 -23.47 8.48
CA TYR A 492 -14.66 -23.04 7.52
C TYR A 492 -15.03 -24.19 6.60
N GLY A 493 -16.31 -24.30 6.26
CA GLY A 493 -16.78 -25.30 5.31
C GLY A 493 -18.08 -24.90 4.63
N GLN A 494 -18.66 -25.81 3.87
CA GLN A 494 -19.98 -25.64 3.27
C GLN A 494 -20.80 -26.90 3.44
N ILE A 495 -22.09 -26.75 3.75
CA ILE A 495 -23.03 -27.85 3.90
C ILE A 495 -23.33 -28.44 2.53
N SER A 496 -23.07 -29.74 2.38
CA SER A 496 -23.55 -30.55 1.25
C SER A 496 -24.94 -31.13 1.53
N ALA A 497 -25.20 -31.57 2.76
CA ALA A 497 -26.49 -32.14 3.17
C ALA A 497 -26.75 -31.93 4.66
N VAL A 498 -28.03 -31.79 5.05
CA VAL A 498 -28.47 -31.67 6.44
C VAL A 498 -29.20 -32.96 6.85
N GLY A 499 -28.73 -33.59 7.91
CA GLY A 499 -29.32 -34.78 8.52
C GLY A 499 -30.12 -34.45 9.78
N THR A 500 -30.06 -35.33 10.79
CA THR A 500 -30.77 -35.22 12.07
C THR A 500 -29.86 -34.74 13.19
N ALA A 501 -30.43 -33.99 14.15
CA ALA A 501 -29.73 -33.41 15.29
C ALA A 501 -29.32 -34.43 16.37
N GLY A 502 -28.40 -34.00 17.24
CA GLY A 502 -27.98 -34.70 18.45
C GLY A 502 -26.78 -35.63 18.26
N ALA A 503 -26.24 -36.11 19.39
CA ALA A 503 -25.05 -36.96 19.42
C ALA A 503 -25.23 -38.31 18.69
N GLY A 504 -26.46 -38.84 18.66
CA GLY A 504 -26.83 -40.03 17.88
C GLY A 504 -27.43 -39.72 16.50
N GLY A 505 -27.50 -38.45 16.12
CA GLY A 505 -28.07 -38.00 14.85
C GLY A 505 -27.17 -38.27 13.65
N THR A 506 -27.66 -38.01 12.44
CA THR A 506 -26.85 -38.10 11.22
C THR A 506 -25.98 -36.86 11.00
N GLY A 507 -26.33 -35.71 11.58
CA GLY A 507 -25.51 -34.49 11.56
C GLY A 507 -25.52 -33.75 10.22
N VAL A 508 -24.58 -32.83 10.05
CA VAL A 508 -24.40 -32.03 8.84
C VAL A 508 -23.24 -32.59 8.03
N THR A 509 -23.43 -32.82 6.73
CA THR A 509 -22.37 -33.26 5.82
C THR A 509 -21.73 -32.05 5.14
N LEU A 510 -20.41 -31.98 5.15
CA LEU A 510 -19.60 -30.92 4.55
C LEU A 510 -19.13 -31.29 3.14
N THR A 511 -18.92 -30.28 2.29
CA THR A 511 -18.37 -30.46 0.93
C THR A 511 -16.88 -30.82 0.93
N ALA A 512 -16.16 -30.50 2.01
CA ALA A 512 -14.77 -30.86 2.25
C ALA A 512 -14.61 -31.38 3.69
N PRO A 513 -13.68 -32.32 3.94
CA PRO A 513 -13.40 -32.80 5.29
C PRO A 513 -12.78 -31.70 6.16
N LEU A 514 -13.00 -31.80 7.47
CA LEU A 514 -12.31 -30.96 8.45
C LEU A 514 -10.80 -31.23 8.44
N ALA A 515 -10.00 -30.20 8.57
CA ALA A 515 -8.56 -30.23 8.74
C ALA A 515 -8.16 -30.27 10.22
N ARG A 516 -9.08 -29.96 11.14
CA ARG A 516 -8.81 -29.87 12.59
C ARG A 516 -9.82 -30.66 13.42
N ALA A 517 -9.42 -30.95 14.65
CA ALA A 517 -10.30 -31.53 15.64
C ALA A 517 -11.15 -30.45 16.30
N HIS A 518 -12.44 -30.71 16.48
CA HIS A 518 -13.39 -29.80 17.11
C HIS A 518 -14.10 -30.51 18.26
N PRO A 519 -13.82 -30.15 19.52
CA PRO A 519 -14.46 -30.78 20.68
C PRO A 519 -15.99 -30.65 20.69
N GLY A 520 -16.67 -31.57 21.38
CA GLY A 520 -18.10 -31.40 21.64
C GLY A 520 -18.38 -30.13 22.45
N GLY A 521 -19.48 -29.44 22.12
CA GLY A 521 -19.90 -28.19 22.75
C GLY A 521 -19.34 -26.93 22.11
N VAL A 522 -18.38 -27.02 21.19
CA VAL A 522 -17.90 -25.83 20.47
C VAL A 522 -18.98 -25.32 19.50
N PRO A 523 -19.02 -24.01 19.22
CA PRO A 523 -19.97 -23.44 18.27
C PRO A 523 -19.90 -24.12 16.92
N PHE A 524 -21.07 -24.44 16.38
CA PHE A 524 -21.27 -24.77 14.98
C PHE A 524 -22.31 -23.80 14.47
N THR A 525 -21.87 -22.80 13.72
CA THR A 525 -22.73 -21.71 13.30
C THR A 525 -22.97 -21.83 11.81
N VAL A 526 -24.26 -21.87 11.46
CA VAL A 526 -24.70 -21.56 10.10
C VAL A 526 -25.10 -20.12 10.06
N ASN A 527 -24.95 -19.54 8.89
CA ASN A 527 -25.23 -18.15 8.73
C ASN A 527 -26.65 -17.92 8.21
N GLU A 528 -27.63 -17.99 9.10
CA GLU A 528 -29.03 -17.77 8.71
C GLU A 528 -29.40 -16.29 8.65
N ASN A 529 -28.78 -15.45 9.48
CA ASN A 529 -29.09 -14.03 9.64
C ASN A 529 -27.86 -13.08 9.70
N GLN A 530 -26.78 -13.34 8.92
CA GLN A 530 -25.66 -12.47 8.41
C GLN A 530 -24.21 -12.95 8.75
N PRO A 531 -23.21 -12.97 7.83
CA PRO A 531 -23.09 -13.66 6.53
C PRO A 531 -21.79 -14.52 6.40
N VAL A 532 -21.84 -15.73 5.82
CA VAL A 532 -20.70 -16.24 5.03
C VAL A 532 -21.21 -16.35 3.61
N GLY A 533 -20.44 -15.81 2.69
CA GLY A 533 -20.99 -14.96 1.64
C GLY A 533 -21.28 -13.57 2.20
N TYR A 534 -20.26 -12.87 2.69
CA TYR A 534 -20.32 -11.42 2.89
C TYR A 534 -20.73 -10.79 1.56
N LEU A 535 -22.00 -10.44 1.45
CA LEU A 535 -22.59 -9.89 0.23
C LEU A 535 -22.24 -8.40 0.04
N SER A 536 -21.15 -7.91 0.64
CA SER A 536 -20.60 -6.56 0.48
C SER A 536 -19.08 -6.60 0.65
N ASP A 537 -18.31 -5.89 -0.18
CA ASP A 537 -16.89 -5.69 0.15
C ASP A 537 -16.83 -4.46 1.09
N SER A 538 -16.43 -4.70 2.34
CA SER A 538 -16.31 -3.68 3.40
C SER A 538 -14.93 -3.78 4.06
N ILE A 539 -14.55 -2.81 4.89
CA ILE A 539 -13.29 -2.83 5.65
C ILE A 539 -13.26 -4.03 6.60
N GLU A 540 -14.36 -4.30 7.30
CA GLU A 540 -14.47 -5.45 8.19
C GLU A 540 -14.29 -6.73 7.39
N HIS A 541 -14.89 -6.84 6.21
CA HIS A 541 -14.71 -8.00 5.33
C HIS A 541 -13.26 -8.13 4.82
N LEU A 542 -12.58 -7.02 4.48
CA LEU A 542 -11.17 -7.01 4.10
C LEU A 542 -10.26 -7.46 5.26
N ASN A 543 -10.58 -7.08 6.49
CA ASN A 543 -9.87 -7.50 7.71
C ASN A 543 -10.16 -8.97 8.09
N TYR A 544 -11.40 -9.45 7.93
CA TYR A 544 -11.74 -10.87 8.11
C TYR A 544 -11.09 -11.75 7.04
N PHE A 545 -11.04 -11.27 5.81
CA PHE A 545 -10.30 -11.88 4.71
C PHE A 545 -8.81 -12.01 5.04
N ALA A 546 -8.20 -10.96 5.58
CA ALA A 546 -6.82 -10.98 6.07
C ALA A 546 -6.59 -12.06 7.16
N ALA A 547 -7.61 -12.34 7.98
CA ALA A 547 -7.60 -13.41 8.97
C ALA A 547 -7.81 -14.83 8.37
N GLY A 548 -7.95 -14.96 7.06
CA GLY A 548 -8.09 -16.23 6.34
C GLY A 548 -9.53 -16.66 6.04
N ALA A 549 -10.51 -15.77 6.21
CA ALA A 549 -11.90 -16.07 5.89
C ALA A 549 -12.14 -16.17 4.36
N PRO A 550 -13.10 -17.01 3.93
CA PRO A 550 -13.60 -17.07 2.55
C PRO A 550 -14.00 -15.69 2.00
N HIS A 551 -13.50 -15.33 0.82
CA HIS A 551 -13.90 -14.11 0.09
C HIS A 551 -14.51 -14.49 -1.26
N GLY A 552 -15.62 -13.86 -1.66
CA GLY A 552 -16.28 -14.04 -2.97
C GLY A 552 -17.08 -15.34 -3.16
N ARG A 553 -17.46 -15.65 -4.41
CA ARG A 553 -18.30 -16.83 -4.75
C ARG A 553 -17.64 -18.18 -4.43
N GLN A 554 -16.32 -18.21 -4.35
CA GLN A 554 -15.53 -19.37 -3.92
C GLN A 554 -14.64 -18.92 -2.75
N PRO A 555 -14.36 -19.77 -1.74
CA PRO A 555 -13.63 -19.39 -0.54
C PRO A 555 -12.21 -18.81 -0.68
N GLN A 556 -11.75 -18.55 -1.90
CA GLN A 556 -10.37 -18.23 -2.25
C GLN A 556 -10.26 -17.09 -3.29
N GLN A 557 -11.36 -16.45 -3.72
CA GLN A 557 -11.32 -15.47 -4.82
C GLN A 557 -11.99 -14.14 -4.47
N PRO A 558 -11.31 -12.98 -4.60
CA PRO A 558 -11.98 -11.72 -4.36
C PRO A 558 -13.10 -11.49 -5.34
N THR A 559 -14.08 -10.67 -4.93
CA THR A 559 -15.06 -10.15 -5.88
C THR A 559 -14.35 -9.30 -6.92
N GLU A 560 -14.89 -9.29 -8.13
CA GLU A 560 -14.44 -8.40 -9.19
C GLU A 560 -14.66 -6.94 -8.80
N GLY A 561 -15.67 -6.64 -7.97
CA GLY A 561 -15.90 -5.32 -7.39
C GLY A 561 -14.70 -4.81 -6.59
N LEU A 562 -14.21 -5.60 -5.63
CA LEU A 562 -13.03 -5.25 -4.84
C LEU A 562 -11.78 -5.13 -5.72
N LYS A 563 -11.52 -6.10 -6.61
CA LYS A 563 -10.35 -6.02 -7.53
C LYS A 563 -10.34 -4.71 -8.31
N ARG A 564 -11.50 -4.29 -8.80
CA ARG A 564 -11.69 -3.06 -9.58
C ARG A 564 -11.54 -1.80 -8.76
N ALA A 565 -11.99 -1.83 -7.51
CA ALA A 565 -11.83 -0.74 -6.55
C ALA A 565 -10.35 -0.47 -6.25
N LEU A 566 -9.56 -1.55 -6.15
CA LEU A 566 -8.11 -1.49 -5.99
C LEU A 566 -7.41 -1.05 -7.28
N GLU A 567 -7.84 -1.60 -8.40
CA GLU A 567 -7.14 -1.44 -9.67
C GLU A 567 -7.28 -0.03 -10.24
N LEU A 568 -8.46 0.58 -10.14
CA LEU A 568 -8.69 1.89 -10.75
C LEU A 568 -7.71 2.97 -10.24
N PRO A 569 -7.58 3.22 -8.92
CA PRO A 569 -6.58 4.14 -8.38
C PRO A 569 -5.16 3.82 -8.84
N ALA A 570 -4.73 2.57 -8.70
CA ALA A 570 -3.40 2.17 -9.14
C ALA A 570 -3.18 2.43 -10.65
N GLN A 571 -4.21 2.20 -11.46
CA GLN A 571 -4.11 2.35 -12.91
C GLN A 571 -3.93 3.82 -13.29
N TRP A 572 -4.81 4.72 -12.83
CA TRP A 572 -4.67 6.13 -13.22
C TRP A 572 -3.47 6.79 -12.53
N THR A 573 -3.05 6.36 -11.35
CA THR A 573 -1.77 6.79 -10.76
C THR A 573 -0.62 6.39 -11.69
N SER A 574 -0.54 5.12 -12.11
CA SER A 574 0.51 4.64 -13.01
C SER A 574 0.55 5.41 -14.34
N LEU A 575 -0.63 5.77 -14.89
CA LEU A 575 -0.74 6.61 -16.09
C LEU A 575 -0.16 8.01 -15.84
N LEU A 576 -0.54 8.66 -14.73
CA LEU A 576 0.00 9.96 -14.35
C LEU A 576 1.52 9.89 -14.19
N LEU A 577 2.02 8.94 -13.39
CA LEU A 577 3.44 8.79 -13.10
C LEU A 577 4.26 8.59 -14.39
N SER A 578 3.74 7.85 -15.37
CA SER A 578 4.44 7.59 -16.64
C SER A 578 4.55 8.79 -17.58
N GLY A 579 3.75 9.84 -17.38
CA GLY A 579 3.73 11.04 -18.22
C GLY A 579 5.09 11.76 -18.29
N ASP A 580 5.39 12.44 -19.42
CA ASP A 580 6.69 13.09 -19.62
C ASP A 580 6.98 14.26 -18.66
N GLY A 581 5.94 14.82 -18.03
CA GLY A 581 6.09 15.79 -16.93
C GLY A 581 6.67 15.18 -15.65
N TYR A 582 6.52 13.87 -15.47
CA TYR A 582 6.80 13.12 -14.24
C TYR A 582 7.92 12.09 -14.47
N LEU A 583 7.69 10.79 -14.34
CA LEU A 583 8.77 9.83 -14.56
C LEU A 583 9.27 9.84 -16.01
N GLY A 584 8.36 10.08 -16.97
CA GLY A 584 8.66 10.11 -18.40
C GLY A 584 9.37 8.86 -18.90
N THR A 585 9.88 8.89 -20.12
CA THR A 585 10.56 7.73 -20.70
C THR A 585 11.73 8.14 -21.56
N VAL A 586 12.84 7.41 -21.44
CA VAL A 586 14.01 7.51 -22.31
C VAL A 586 14.48 6.11 -22.71
N ALA A 587 15.34 6.01 -23.72
CA ALA A 587 15.97 4.74 -24.06
C ALA A 587 16.72 4.16 -22.85
N HIS A 588 16.70 2.83 -22.72
CA HIS A 588 17.45 2.16 -21.65
C HIS A 588 18.92 2.59 -21.67
N PRO A 589 19.51 2.96 -20.50
CA PRO A 589 20.86 3.48 -20.45
C PRO A 589 21.87 2.43 -20.96
N GLY A 590 22.71 2.84 -21.90
CA GLY A 590 23.86 2.05 -22.40
C GLY A 590 25.15 2.30 -21.61
N LYS A 591 25.13 3.22 -20.65
CA LYS A 591 26.26 3.65 -19.80
C LYS A 591 25.85 3.58 -18.32
N PRO A 592 26.79 3.69 -17.37
CA PRO A 592 26.43 3.82 -15.97
C PRO A 592 25.43 4.95 -15.72
N VAL A 593 24.46 4.71 -14.85
CA VAL A 593 23.57 5.74 -14.31
C VAL A 593 24.24 6.26 -13.04
N ALA A 594 24.72 7.50 -13.10
CA ALA A 594 25.31 8.18 -11.96
C ALA A 594 24.22 8.87 -11.15
N TYR A 595 24.24 8.70 -9.84
CA TYR A 595 23.36 9.39 -8.91
C TYR A 595 23.97 9.38 -7.52
N PHE A 596 23.73 10.44 -6.76
CA PHE A 596 24.13 10.51 -5.37
C PHE A 596 23.10 11.23 -4.52
N GLU A 597 23.20 10.96 -3.22
CA GLU A 597 22.52 11.70 -2.17
C GLU A 597 23.52 12.15 -1.12
N THR A 598 23.08 13.05 -0.25
CA THR A 598 23.92 13.63 0.80
C THR A 598 23.39 13.30 2.19
N THR A 599 24.31 13.20 3.15
CA THR A 599 23.97 13.14 4.58
C THR A 599 24.65 14.30 5.31
N PRO A 600 23.89 15.18 5.98
CA PRO A 600 22.41 15.28 5.92
C PRO A 600 21.92 15.63 4.50
N ALA A 601 20.69 15.26 4.13
CA ALA A 601 20.13 15.63 2.81
C ALA A 601 19.89 17.15 2.71
N ARG A 602 19.82 17.82 3.86
CA ARG A 602 19.89 19.27 4.03
C ARG A 602 21.09 19.68 4.87
N PRO A 603 22.24 19.97 4.25
CA PRO A 603 23.40 20.46 4.97
C PRO A 603 23.28 21.96 5.30
N ASP A 604 22.10 22.43 5.70
CA ASP A 604 21.82 23.85 5.93
C ASP A 604 22.41 24.39 7.24
N ALA A 605 22.87 23.51 8.15
CA ALA A 605 23.48 23.87 9.43
C ALA A 605 24.84 23.17 9.66
N THR A 606 25.52 22.79 8.58
CA THR A 606 26.82 22.12 8.64
C THR A 606 27.67 22.44 7.41
N LEU A 607 28.97 22.60 7.64
CA LEU A 607 29.98 22.67 6.58
C LEU A 607 30.46 21.29 6.12
N THR A 608 30.16 20.23 6.87
CA THR A 608 30.58 18.87 6.57
C THR A 608 29.42 18.08 5.98
N VAL A 609 29.65 17.52 4.78
CA VAL A 609 28.65 16.78 4.01
C VAL A 609 29.26 15.44 3.60
N THR A 610 28.51 14.36 3.84
CA THR A 610 28.83 13.05 3.27
C THR A 610 28.06 12.87 1.96
N PHE A 611 28.77 12.51 0.90
CA PHE A 611 28.22 12.22 -0.42
C PHE A 611 28.24 10.71 -0.66
N ASP A 612 27.10 10.15 -1.07
CA ASP A 612 26.95 8.71 -1.29
C ASP A 612 26.44 8.43 -2.71
N ALA A 613 27.31 7.83 -3.54
CA ALA A 613 27.01 7.37 -4.88
C ALA A 613 26.61 5.88 -4.96
N GLY A 614 26.30 5.24 -3.82
CA GLY A 614 25.89 3.83 -3.73
C GLY A 614 24.61 3.49 -4.52
N PHE A 615 23.85 4.51 -4.91
CA PHE A 615 22.70 4.40 -5.81
C PHE A 615 23.06 4.18 -7.28
N SER A 616 24.32 4.46 -7.66
CA SER A 616 24.77 4.36 -9.04
C SER A 616 24.85 2.91 -9.50
N ARG A 617 24.61 2.69 -10.79
CA ARG A 617 24.50 1.35 -11.39
C ARG A 617 25.12 1.34 -12.77
N ASP A 618 25.73 0.23 -13.16
CA ASP A 618 26.11 0.03 -14.57
C ASP A 618 24.87 -0.15 -15.47
N ALA A 619 25.08 -0.22 -16.78
CA ALA A 619 24.01 -0.42 -17.76
C ALA A 619 23.21 -1.74 -17.59
N LYS A 620 23.62 -2.63 -16.68
CA LYS A 620 22.91 -3.87 -16.34
C LYS A 620 22.42 -3.88 -14.89
N GLY A 621 22.42 -2.74 -14.20
CA GLY A 621 21.96 -2.65 -12.82
C GLY A 621 22.95 -3.22 -11.80
N ARG A 622 24.25 -3.27 -12.10
CA ARG A 622 25.28 -3.79 -11.16
C ARG A 622 26.09 -2.69 -10.51
N THR A 623 26.59 -2.98 -9.31
CA THR A 623 27.49 -2.11 -8.53
C THR A 623 28.96 -2.53 -8.61
N ASP A 624 29.26 -3.76 -9.03
CA ASP A 624 30.63 -4.27 -9.09
C ASP A 624 31.46 -3.61 -10.20
N GLY A 625 32.70 -3.26 -9.83
CA GLY A 625 33.68 -2.69 -10.76
C GLY A 625 33.37 -1.26 -11.21
N LEU A 626 32.50 -0.53 -10.50
CA LEU A 626 32.29 0.90 -10.70
C LEU A 626 33.46 1.71 -10.14
N LYS A 627 33.88 2.73 -10.89
CA LYS A 627 34.84 3.77 -10.48
C LYS A 627 34.08 5.06 -10.19
N TYR A 628 34.50 5.81 -9.17
CA TYR A 628 33.82 7.02 -8.73
C TYR A 628 34.80 8.19 -8.63
N TYR A 629 34.41 9.34 -9.16
CA TYR A 629 35.16 10.58 -9.06
C TYR A 629 34.21 11.75 -8.73
N TRP A 630 34.62 12.57 -7.77
CA TRP A 630 33.87 13.70 -7.26
C TRP A 630 34.60 15.00 -7.53
N ASP A 631 33.85 16.03 -7.93
CA ASP A 631 34.27 17.44 -7.89
C ASP A 631 33.27 18.18 -7.00
N PHE A 632 33.75 18.74 -5.89
CA PHE A 632 32.88 19.39 -4.90
C PHE A 632 32.51 20.84 -5.26
N GLY A 633 32.98 21.35 -6.40
CA GLY A 633 32.70 22.70 -6.86
C GLY A 633 33.49 23.79 -6.13
N ASP A 634 34.42 23.42 -5.24
CA ASP A 634 35.34 24.32 -4.53
C ASP A 634 36.80 24.16 -4.97
N GLY A 635 37.03 23.42 -6.05
CA GLY A 635 38.36 23.10 -6.58
C GLY A 635 38.98 21.83 -5.98
N THR A 636 38.34 21.22 -4.98
CA THR A 636 38.76 19.94 -4.43
C THR A 636 38.00 18.77 -5.07
N HIS A 637 38.60 17.58 -4.99
CA HIS A 637 38.06 16.36 -5.57
C HIS A 637 38.32 15.17 -4.67
N ALA A 638 37.57 14.09 -4.87
CA ALA A 638 37.77 12.82 -4.18
C ALA A 638 37.44 11.63 -5.09
N VAL A 639 37.84 10.44 -4.67
CA VAL A 639 37.49 9.17 -5.30
C VAL A 639 36.90 8.21 -4.26
N GLY A 640 36.00 7.34 -4.71
CA GLY A 640 35.30 6.38 -3.84
C GLY A 640 33.79 6.53 -3.89
N ALA A 641 33.06 5.45 -3.58
CA ALA A 641 31.60 5.44 -3.65
C ALA A 641 30.95 6.36 -2.61
N ARG A 642 31.55 6.47 -1.42
CA ARG A 642 31.09 7.33 -0.32
C ARG A 642 32.26 8.15 0.19
N VAL A 643 32.09 9.47 0.24
CA VAL A 643 33.15 10.44 0.61
C VAL A 643 32.58 11.51 1.54
N THR A 644 33.37 11.95 2.52
CA THR A 644 33.01 13.08 3.38
C THR A 644 33.89 14.27 3.05
N HIS A 645 33.26 15.43 2.86
CA HIS A 645 33.95 16.67 2.51
C HIS A 645 33.50 17.80 3.44
N THR A 646 34.45 18.66 3.83
CA THR A 646 34.20 19.82 4.69
C THR A 646 34.53 21.09 3.92
N TYR A 647 33.52 21.91 3.67
CA TYR A 647 33.67 23.20 3.01
C TYR A 647 34.23 24.24 3.98
N THR A 648 34.95 25.23 3.45
CA THR A 648 35.57 26.29 4.27
C THR A 648 34.61 27.42 4.64
N ALA A 649 33.46 27.52 3.98
CA ALA A 649 32.45 28.55 4.18
C ALA A 649 31.09 28.12 3.64
N ALA A 650 30.03 28.75 4.14
CA ALA A 650 28.68 28.63 3.61
C ALA A 650 28.63 28.95 2.11
N ARG A 651 28.05 28.06 1.32
CA ARG A 651 27.98 28.20 -0.14
C ARG A 651 26.93 27.30 -0.77
N TYR A 652 26.50 27.67 -1.98
CA TYR A 652 25.92 26.69 -2.90
C TYR A 652 27.04 25.99 -3.67
N ALA A 653 27.24 24.70 -3.44
CA ALA A 653 28.27 23.89 -4.08
C ALA A 653 27.71 23.16 -5.31
N ASP A 654 28.29 23.36 -6.49
CA ASP A 654 27.92 22.62 -7.71
C ASP A 654 28.68 21.30 -7.80
N VAL A 655 28.19 20.32 -7.04
CA VAL A 655 28.82 19.01 -6.85
C VAL A 655 28.57 18.12 -8.06
N LYS A 656 29.65 17.54 -8.61
CA LYS A 656 29.62 16.70 -9.80
C LYS A 656 30.17 15.32 -9.47
N LEU A 657 29.49 14.31 -9.99
CA LEU A 657 29.85 12.90 -9.88
C LEU A 657 30.07 12.34 -11.29
N ALA A 658 31.17 11.62 -11.45
CA ALA A 658 31.42 10.75 -12.60
C ALA A 658 31.53 9.29 -12.13
N VAL A 659 30.74 8.41 -12.76
CA VAL A 659 30.74 6.97 -12.48
C VAL A 659 31.15 6.20 -13.71
N GLY A 660 32.26 5.46 -13.62
CA GLY A 660 32.88 4.76 -14.73
C GLY A 660 32.77 3.24 -14.63
N ARG A 661 32.60 2.58 -15.77
CA ARG A 661 32.82 1.13 -15.91
C ARG A 661 33.55 0.84 -17.22
N GLY A 662 34.82 0.45 -17.12
CA GLY A 662 35.69 0.35 -18.29
C GLY A 662 35.82 1.72 -18.99
N ARG A 663 35.35 1.82 -20.23
CA ARG A 663 35.38 3.07 -21.01
C ARG A 663 34.11 3.92 -20.89
N ASP A 664 33.04 3.37 -20.32
CA ASP A 664 31.75 4.04 -20.23
C ASP A 664 31.63 4.84 -18.94
N TRP A 665 31.18 6.09 -19.06
CA TRP A 665 31.03 7.01 -17.94
C TRP A 665 29.64 7.63 -17.94
N GLY A 666 28.97 7.56 -16.79
CA GLY A 666 27.76 8.31 -16.45
C GLY A 666 28.10 9.52 -15.58
N LEU A 667 27.36 10.61 -15.74
CA LEU A 667 27.59 11.86 -15.02
C LEU A 667 26.32 12.32 -14.33
N TYR A 668 26.45 12.92 -13.15
CA TYR A 668 25.36 13.59 -12.45
C TYR A 668 25.87 14.79 -11.65
N ARG A 669 25.08 15.85 -11.54
CA ARG A 669 25.38 17.00 -10.68
C ARG A 669 24.17 17.48 -9.89
N GLN A 670 24.44 18.05 -8.73
CA GLN A 670 23.45 18.69 -7.88
C GLN A 670 24.07 19.93 -7.24
N ALA A 671 23.34 21.05 -7.21
CA ALA A 671 23.75 22.16 -6.34
C ALA A 671 23.29 21.87 -4.91
N VAL A 672 24.23 21.91 -3.98
CA VAL A 672 24.02 21.60 -2.57
C VAL A 672 24.13 22.89 -1.77
N ALA A 673 23.08 23.23 -1.01
CA ALA A 673 23.09 24.36 -0.09
C ALA A 673 23.84 23.97 1.19
N VAL A 674 25.07 24.46 1.35
CA VAL A 674 25.94 24.16 2.49
C VAL A 674 25.92 25.34 3.45
N ASP A 675 25.55 25.06 4.71
CA ASP A 675 25.55 25.97 5.85
C ASP A 675 24.73 27.26 5.60
N SER A 676 23.48 27.10 5.15
CA SER A 676 22.53 28.20 4.91
C SER A 676 23.11 29.34 4.05
N PRO A 677 23.55 29.03 2.82
CA PRO A 677 24.25 30.01 1.98
C PRO A 677 23.36 31.19 1.60
N THR A 678 23.94 32.39 1.64
CA THR A 678 23.29 33.60 1.12
C THR A 678 23.50 33.75 -0.40
N GLY A 679 22.62 34.50 -1.05
CA GLY A 679 22.71 34.79 -2.48
C GLY A 679 22.04 33.74 -3.38
N ALA A 680 22.27 33.86 -4.68
CA ALA A 680 21.66 32.99 -5.68
C ALA A 680 22.45 31.69 -5.84
N ALA A 681 21.74 30.57 -5.86
CA ALA A 681 22.32 29.29 -6.22
C ALA A 681 22.86 29.29 -7.67
N PRO A 682 23.86 28.44 -7.98
CA PRO A 682 24.36 28.23 -9.32
C PRO A 682 23.22 27.94 -10.29
N ARG A 683 23.37 28.46 -11.52
CA ARG A 683 22.47 28.13 -12.63
C ARG A 683 22.76 26.72 -13.15
N THR A 684 22.51 25.71 -12.32
CA THR A 684 22.63 24.31 -12.69
C THR A 684 21.30 23.85 -13.29
N ASN A 685 21.34 23.10 -14.39
CA ASN A 685 20.14 22.52 -14.98
C ASN A 685 19.38 21.70 -13.91
N PRO A 686 18.06 21.91 -13.70
CA PRO A 686 17.26 21.12 -12.75
C PRO A 686 17.33 19.60 -12.96
N CYS A 687 17.61 19.16 -14.18
CA CYS A 687 17.84 17.75 -14.52
C CYS A 687 19.21 17.21 -14.10
N GLY A 688 20.15 18.06 -13.69
CA GLY A 688 21.50 17.65 -13.30
C GLY A 688 22.37 17.21 -14.47
N THR A 689 22.11 17.71 -15.69
CA THR A 689 22.84 17.36 -16.92
C THR A 689 23.96 18.34 -17.24
N PHE A 690 24.89 17.92 -18.11
CA PHE A 690 26.11 18.62 -18.50
C PHE A 690 26.07 18.97 -19.98
N ASP A 691 26.77 20.04 -20.38
CA ASP A 691 27.08 20.23 -21.80
C ASP A 691 28.20 19.25 -22.25
N PRO A 692 28.38 19.03 -23.56
CA PRO A 692 29.37 18.08 -24.07
C PRO A 692 30.82 18.37 -23.64
N ASP A 693 31.21 19.64 -23.56
CA ASP A 693 32.59 20.02 -23.21
C ASP A 693 32.86 19.84 -21.72
N GLU A 694 31.89 20.20 -20.87
CA GLU A 694 31.92 19.94 -19.43
C GLU A 694 32.01 18.43 -19.17
N SER A 695 31.21 17.64 -19.89
CA SER A 695 31.24 16.17 -19.81
C SER A 695 32.62 15.61 -20.15
N ALA A 696 33.22 16.05 -21.26
CA ALA A 696 34.52 15.57 -21.71
C ALA A 696 35.63 15.91 -20.71
N ARG A 697 35.62 17.13 -20.16
CA ARG A 697 36.59 17.56 -19.13
C ARG A 697 36.47 16.72 -17.86
N LEU A 698 35.25 16.53 -17.36
CA LEU A 698 35.01 15.77 -16.14
C LEU A 698 35.40 14.29 -16.30
N ILE A 699 35.04 13.66 -17.42
CA ILE A 699 35.43 12.27 -17.73
C ILE A 699 36.97 12.14 -17.81
N SER A 700 37.65 13.08 -18.47
CA SER A 700 39.12 13.06 -18.55
C SER A 700 39.78 13.20 -17.17
N ALA A 701 39.25 14.06 -16.30
CA ALA A 701 39.70 14.18 -14.92
C ALA A 701 39.46 12.88 -14.12
N ALA A 702 38.28 12.29 -14.27
CA ALA A 702 37.91 11.05 -13.59
C ALA A 702 38.79 9.86 -14.01
N GLN A 703 39.10 9.71 -15.29
CA GLN A 703 40.03 8.69 -15.79
C GLN A 703 41.41 8.86 -15.14
N LYS A 704 41.98 10.08 -15.14
CA LYS A 704 43.28 10.36 -14.52
C LYS A 704 43.28 10.13 -13.01
N GLY A 705 42.17 10.44 -12.33
CA GLY A 705 42.03 10.34 -10.88
C GLY A 705 41.79 8.91 -10.37
N THR A 706 41.27 8.01 -11.20
CA THR A 706 40.85 6.64 -10.80
C THR A 706 41.70 5.52 -11.41
N ASP A 707 42.73 5.86 -12.18
CA ASP A 707 43.74 4.92 -12.72
C ASP A 707 45.02 4.87 -11.88
N ARG A 708 45.02 5.51 -10.70
CA ARG A 708 46.03 5.37 -9.64
C ARG A 708 45.51 4.41 -8.58
#